data_AF-A0A812RDB3-F1
#
_entry.id   AF-A0A812RDB3-F1
#
_cell.length_a   1.000
_cell.length_b   1.000
_cell.length_c   1.000
_cell.angle_alpha   90.00
_cell.angle_beta   90.00
_cell.angle_gamma   90.00
#
_symmetry.space_group_name_H-M   'P 1'
#
loop_
_entity.id
_entity.type
_entity.pdbx_description
1 polymer ?
#
loop_
_entity_poly.entity_id
_entity_poly.type
_entity_poly.pdbx_seq_one_letter_code
_entity_poly.pdbx_strand_id
1 'polypeptide(L)'
;MAAAAMPAAEAVQSLAAQLPCGLDEAAASQRRELFVSFDPNGNAILSLAEVDDGLKKLLPCPLPREVVARAFHAAKAISAPVAAFSNDYIDEKEFHYFVQYLHHYLQLWSWFCEVDTSCDQRVSIEEFRAALPQLNERLPGDLSDAAEAFNEVDADGGGMVLFDEFAHWVLCRGLALQGPGDEGLERQHATELLRQRPNLASADGERRGASRGRSGRRPLQRPSAGPNLPREFRELRRQVGPAVLKGQGHAQLEQKLELRSTPTRSVPAISGKNLQRRRSHVEDILVRNLRRFSQVQNCVQADHIIGHACAIVGNLTCWESVQELDEGKTAMLENELVRAQREAQRRLDEATKKQAPKWSQLRDDAEGLLWLMGGYAWAARGGETAAESFCQQNKINPRQMAEAHSLMQQLAELLQRRLSLSETELELQLPLLPKPPSAQQALLLRECIVEGLLDRVAVACPDLGNRAYICADLGREHPVFIHTSSNAFRHRPHPSVLVFNEIISTHKHFMRDCVTVDPLQLAKRAAAGGCPLLQLGEFLPVPGPRYLSEQDKVLAFASPLYAPLSYSLPTVEVDVPSESNFRYKVFAKALLEGAVVRGLPSQDKLLARPSLLLHAPTNPRVSAMVSPLWQFRVGSRRQLITKWRSDRRFLLEGYLKWLPSSMHDDVRLAWPPLGKS
;
A
#
# COMPACT_ATOMS: atom_id res chain seq x y z
N MET A 1 -34.39 -20.36 -18.95
CA MET A 1 -33.26 -20.54 -19.87
C MET A 1 -32.90 -22.01 -19.87
N ALA A 2 -33.02 -22.65 -21.03
CA ALA A 2 -32.71 -24.06 -21.22
C ALA A 2 -31.22 -24.32 -20.88
N ALA A 3 -30.95 -25.40 -20.16
CA ALA A 3 -29.61 -25.93 -19.99
C ALA A 3 -29.02 -26.19 -21.38
N ALA A 4 -27.89 -25.56 -21.69
CA ALA A 4 -27.15 -25.89 -22.89
C ALA A 4 -26.72 -27.37 -22.75
N ALA A 5 -27.26 -28.22 -23.61
CA ALA A 5 -26.90 -29.63 -23.65
C ALA A 5 -25.37 -29.75 -23.72
N MET A 6 -24.78 -30.50 -22.78
CA MET A 6 -23.35 -30.78 -22.79
C MET A 6 -23.00 -31.47 -24.11
N PRO A 7 -21.83 -31.18 -24.71
CA PRO A 7 -21.44 -31.83 -25.95
C PRO A 7 -21.38 -33.34 -25.71
N ALA A 8 -22.10 -34.10 -26.54
CA ALA A 8 -22.05 -35.56 -26.54
C ALA A 8 -20.58 -36.02 -26.57
N ALA A 9 -20.25 -37.13 -25.89
CA ALA A 9 -18.89 -37.68 -25.83
C ALA A 9 -18.22 -37.77 -27.22
N GLU A 10 -19.01 -38.02 -28.28
CA GLU A 10 -18.59 -38.02 -29.68
C GLU A 10 -18.01 -36.68 -30.18
N ALA A 11 -18.59 -35.55 -29.77
CA ALA A 11 -18.12 -34.21 -30.15
C ALA A 11 -16.78 -33.87 -29.48
N VAL A 12 -16.57 -34.34 -28.25
CA VAL A 12 -15.32 -34.18 -27.50
C VAL A 12 -14.21 -35.04 -28.11
N GLN A 13 -14.53 -36.25 -28.57
CA GLN A 13 -13.58 -37.12 -29.27
C GLN A 13 -13.20 -36.61 -30.67
N SER A 14 -14.18 -36.10 -31.43
CA SER A 14 -13.92 -35.45 -32.73
C SER A 14 -12.99 -34.23 -32.61
N LEU A 15 -13.15 -33.49 -31.52
CA LEU A 15 -12.29 -32.37 -31.16
C LEU A 15 -10.88 -32.81 -30.77
N ALA A 16 -10.74 -33.83 -29.91
CA ALA A 16 -9.42 -34.37 -29.58
C ALA A 16 -8.64 -34.78 -30.85
N ALA A 17 -9.32 -35.34 -31.85
CA ALA A 17 -8.71 -35.70 -33.13
C ALA A 17 -8.27 -34.51 -34.01
N GLN A 18 -8.78 -33.30 -33.78
CA GLN A 18 -8.44 -32.08 -34.53
C GLN A 18 -7.26 -31.30 -33.93
N LEU A 19 -6.82 -31.64 -32.71
CA LEU A 19 -5.70 -30.98 -32.05
C LEU A 19 -4.36 -31.46 -32.65
N PRO A 20 -3.44 -30.55 -33.03
CA PRO A 20 -2.15 -30.91 -33.62
C PRO A 20 -1.17 -31.43 -32.56
N CYS A 21 -1.36 -32.69 -32.16
CA CYS A 21 -0.58 -33.39 -31.15
C CYS A 21 0.71 -34.06 -31.68
N GLY A 22 0.88 -34.14 -33.01
CA GLY A 22 2.03 -34.81 -33.64
C GLY A 22 3.35 -34.05 -33.48
N LEU A 23 4.48 -34.78 -33.54
CA LEU A 23 5.82 -34.21 -33.51
C LEU A 23 6.34 -33.77 -34.89
N ASP A 24 5.58 -34.04 -35.96
CA ASP A 24 5.96 -33.70 -37.33
C ASP A 24 6.05 -32.18 -37.54
N GLU A 25 6.91 -31.75 -38.47
CA GLU A 25 7.12 -30.33 -38.81
C GLU A 25 5.82 -29.65 -39.28
N ALA A 26 4.90 -30.41 -39.87
CA ALA A 26 3.56 -29.97 -40.23
C ALA A 26 2.69 -29.65 -38.99
N ALA A 27 2.72 -30.51 -37.96
CA ALA A 27 1.98 -30.29 -36.71
C ALA A 27 2.61 -29.15 -35.89
N ALA A 28 3.94 -29.00 -35.91
CA ALA A 28 4.63 -27.86 -35.31
C ALA A 28 4.22 -26.53 -35.96
N SER A 29 4.10 -26.50 -37.30
CA SER A 29 3.64 -25.32 -38.03
C SER A 29 2.20 -24.95 -37.68
N GLN A 30 1.31 -25.96 -37.60
CA GLN A 30 -0.09 -25.74 -37.16
C GLN A 30 -0.17 -25.23 -35.72
N ARG A 31 0.67 -25.72 -34.79
CA ARG A 31 0.71 -25.18 -33.41
C ARG A 31 1.15 -23.73 -33.35
N ARG A 32 2.12 -23.32 -34.19
CA ARG A 32 2.55 -21.92 -34.27
C ARG A 32 1.44 -21.02 -34.81
N GLU A 33 0.74 -21.45 -35.85
CA GLU A 33 -0.40 -20.71 -36.38
C GLU A 33 -1.52 -20.57 -35.33
N LEU A 34 -1.81 -21.65 -34.59
CA LEU A 34 -2.77 -21.62 -33.49
C LEU A 34 -2.34 -20.68 -32.35
N PHE A 35 -1.06 -20.72 -31.94
CA PHE A 35 -0.53 -19.83 -30.91
C PHE A 35 -0.67 -18.36 -31.30
N VAL A 36 -0.31 -18.01 -32.54
CA VAL A 36 -0.47 -16.65 -33.08
C VAL A 36 -1.93 -16.23 -33.14
N SER A 37 -2.85 -17.16 -33.45
CA SER A 37 -4.29 -16.85 -33.44
C SER A 37 -4.86 -16.60 -32.05
N PHE A 38 -4.21 -17.14 -31.01
CA PHE A 38 -4.60 -17.01 -29.61
C PHE A 38 -3.98 -15.77 -28.93
N ASP A 39 -2.94 -15.17 -29.53
CA ASP A 39 -2.22 -13.98 -29.06
C ASP A 39 -2.60 -12.71 -29.88
N PRO A 40 -3.78 -12.09 -29.64
CA PRO A 40 -4.20 -10.88 -30.36
C PRO A 40 -3.39 -9.63 -29.99
N ASN A 41 -2.66 -9.67 -28.88
CA ASN A 41 -1.80 -8.62 -28.33
C ASN A 41 -0.36 -8.67 -28.87
N GLY A 42 0.05 -9.79 -29.47
CA GLY A 42 1.38 -10.01 -30.05
C GLY A 42 2.50 -9.98 -29.01
N ASN A 43 2.23 -10.39 -27.77
CA ASN A 43 3.19 -10.37 -26.68
C ASN A 43 3.97 -11.70 -26.50
N ALA A 44 3.70 -12.69 -27.35
CA ALA A 44 4.31 -14.01 -27.38
C ALA A 44 4.11 -14.85 -26.09
N ILE A 45 3.09 -14.54 -25.29
CA ILE A 45 2.71 -15.29 -24.08
C ILE A 45 1.17 -15.32 -23.95
N LEU A 46 0.59 -16.46 -23.55
CA LEU A 46 -0.86 -16.62 -23.45
C LEU A 46 -1.31 -16.77 -21.99
N SER A 47 -2.33 -16.01 -21.60
CA SER A 47 -3.05 -16.17 -20.34
C SER A 47 -4.18 -17.18 -20.46
N LEU A 48 -4.69 -17.70 -19.32
CA LEU A 48 -5.82 -18.63 -19.29
C LEU A 48 -7.06 -18.07 -20.03
N ALA A 49 -7.30 -16.76 -19.96
CA ALA A 49 -8.41 -16.12 -20.63
C ALA A 49 -8.23 -16.05 -22.17
N GLU A 50 -7.01 -15.80 -22.64
CA GLU A 50 -6.69 -15.81 -24.08
C GLU A 50 -6.79 -17.23 -24.66
N VAL A 51 -6.36 -18.23 -23.91
CA VAL A 51 -6.54 -19.65 -24.26
C VAL A 51 -8.03 -20.03 -24.31
N ASP A 52 -8.82 -19.65 -23.30
CA ASP A 52 -10.26 -19.88 -23.26
C ASP A 52 -10.98 -19.23 -24.46
N ASP A 53 -10.63 -18.01 -24.82
CA ASP A 53 -11.23 -17.29 -25.94
C ASP A 53 -10.75 -17.81 -27.29
N GLY A 54 -9.50 -18.25 -27.40
CA GLY A 54 -8.97 -18.96 -28.57
C GLY A 54 -9.71 -20.27 -28.82
N LEU A 55 -9.91 -21.08 -27.77
CA LEU A 55 -10.64 -22.34 -27.88
C LEU A 55 -12.13 -22.14 -28.25
N LYS A 56 -12.78 -21.09 -27.73
CA LYS A 56 -14.15 -20.73 -28.15
C LYS A 56 -14.26 -20.34 -29.63
N LYS A 57 -13.20 -19.79 -30.22
CA LYS A 57 -13.18 -19.42 -31.66
C LYS A 57 -12.93 -20.62 -32.55
N LEU A 58 -12.13 -21.58 -32.10
CA LEU A 58 -11.88 -22.83 -32.83
C LEU A 58 -13.06 -23.79 -32.77
N LEU A 59 -13.89 -23.72 -31.72
CA LEU A 59 -14.84 -24.78 -31.41
C LEU A 59 -16.30 -24.33 -31.44
N PRO A 60 -17.19 -25.10 -32.09
CA PRO A 60 -18.62 -24.80 -32.12
C PRO A 60 -19.32 -25.08 -30.78
N CYS A 61 -18.66 -25.77 -29.83
CA CYS A 61 -19.21 -26.09 -28.51
C CYS A 61 -18.30 -25.56 -27.37
N PRO A 62 -18.88 -25.11 -26.24
CA PRO A 62 -18.11 -24.67 -25.09
C PRO A 62 -17.45 -25.86 -24.39
N LEU A 63 -16.12 -25.80 -24.26
CA LEU A 63 -15.38 -26.76 -23.45
C LEU A 63 -15.60 -26.53 -21.94
N PRO A 64 -15.54 -27.59 -21.12
CA PRO A 64 -15.58 -27.46 -19.67
C PRO A 64 -14.36 -26.68 -19.17
N ARG A 65 -14.60 -25.66 -18.36
CA ARG A 65 -13.54 -24.79 -17.82
C ARG A 65 -12.51 -25.56 -16.99
N GLU A 66 -12.94 -26.61 -16.31
CA GLU A 66 -12.08 -27.45 -15.48
C GLU A 66 -11.00 -28.17 -16.30
N VAL A 67 -11.38 -28.71 -17.46
CA VAL A 67 -10.47 -29.37 -18.41
C VAL A 67 -9.41 -28.39 -18.91
N VAL A 68 -9.84 -27.20 -19.35
CA VAL A 68 -8.93 -26.17 -19.90
C VAL A 68 -8.00 -25.63 -18.82
N ALA A 69 -8.54 -25.31 -17.64
CA ALA A 69 -7.75 -24.83 -16.52
C ALA A 69 -6.69 -25.84 -16.08
N ARG A 70 -7.02 -27.14 -15.99
CA ARG A 70 -6.03 -28.16 -15.61
C ARG A 70 -4.94 -28.34 -16.65
N ALA A 71 -5.30 -28.40 -17.93
CA ALA A 71 -4.31 -28.48 -19.01
C ALA A 71 -3.34 -27.27 -18.98
N PHE A 72 -3.85 -26.07 -18.70
CA PHE A 72 -3.05 -24.85 -18.59
C PHE A 72 -2.06 -24.88 -17.43
N HIS A 73 -2.52 -25.26 -16.23
CA HIS A 73 -1.63 -25.33 -15.06
C HIS A 73 -0.62 -26.50 -15.16
N ALA A 74 -1.01 -27.62 -15.77
CA ALA A 74 -0.11 -28.74 -16.03
C ALA A 74 1.04 -28.33 -16.98
N ALA A 75 0.72 -27.61 -18.05
CA ALA A 75 1.73 -27.09 -18.99
C ALA A 75 2.73 -26.15 -18.32
N LYS A 76 2.26 -25.26 -17.44
CA LYS A 76 3.11 -24.33 -16.67
C LYS A 76 4.06 -25.01 -15.69
N ALA A 77 3.73 -26.20 -15.21
CA ALA A 77 4.52 -26.89 -14.19
C ALA A 77 5.79 -27.57 -14.73
N ILE A 78 5.98 -27.61 -16.05
CA ILE A 78 7.02 -28.41 -16.73
C ILE A 78 8.28 -27.61 -17.00
N SER A 79 8.12 -26.32 -17.27
CA SER A 79 9.20 -25.41 -17.65
C SER A 79 9.48 -24.43 -16.50
N ALA A 80 10.75 -24.09 -16.31
CA ALA A 80 11.11 -23.02 -15.39
C ALA A 80 10.64 -21.69 -16.01
N PRO A 81 9.94 -20.83 -15.25
CA PRO A 81 9.40 -19.59 -15.80
C PRO A 81 10.52 -18.74 -16.40
N VAL A 82 10.32 -18.28 -17.64
CA VAL A 82 11.30 -17.49 -18.40
C VAL A 82 11.69 -16.21 -17.66
N ALA A 83 10.81 -15.71 -16.77
CA ALA A 83 11.12 -14.66 -15.82
C ALA A 83 10.21 -14.74 -14.58
N ALA A 84 10.63 -14.13 -13.46
CA ALA A 84 9.90 -14.15 -12.18
C ALA A 84 8.47 -13.56 -12.21
N PHE A 85 8.07 -12.89 -13.31
CA PHE A 85 6.73 -12.34 -13.54
C PHE A 85 5.85 -13.24 -14.42
N SER A 86 6.36 -14.32 -15.02
CA SER A 86 5.60 -15.17 -15.96
C SER A 86 4.80 -16.28 -15.26
N ASN A 87 4.55 -16.18 -13.96
CA ASN A 87 3.83 -17.20 -13.21
C ASN A 87 2.37 -17.36 -13.61
N ASP A 88 1.80 -16.50 -14.45
CA ASP A 88 0.39 -16.51 -14.87
C ASP A 88 0.16 -16.81 -16.36
N TYR A 89 1.22 -17.07 -17.13
CA TYR A 89 1.18 -17.21 -18.60
C TYR A 89 1.81 -18.52 -19.07
N ILE A 90 1.51 -18.94 -20.31
CA ILE A 90 2.22 -19.99 -21.06
C ILE A 90 2.95 -19.38 -22.27
N ASP A 91 4.17 -19.81 -22.53
CA ASP A 91 4.93 -19.43 -23.74
C ASP A 91 4.70 -20.40 -24.92
N GLU A 92 5.35 -20.15 -26.07
CA GLU A 92 5.24 -21.00 -27.28
C GLU A 92 5.69 -22.45 -27.04
N LYS A 93 6.67 -22.67 -26.16
CA LYS A 93 7.20 -24.00 -25.84
C LYS A 93 6.25 -24.75 -24.90
N GLU A 94 5.72 -24.05 -23.90
CA GLU A 94 4.71 -24.55 -22.96
C GLU A 94 3.38 -24.80 -23.66
N PHE A 95 3.06 -24.05 -24.73
CA PHE A 95 1.84 -24.25 -25.51
C PHE A 95 1.79 -25.62 -26.21
N HIS A 96 2.94 -26.17 -26.63
CA HIS A 96 3.00 -27.53 -27.17
C HIS A 96 2.51 -28.57 -26.14
N TYR A 97 3.03 -28.48 -24.92
CA TYR A 97 2.63 -29.35 -23.81
C TYR A 97 1.17 -29.12 -23.43
N PHE A 98 0.70 -27.86 -23.43
CA PHE A 98 -0.70 -27.53 -23.20
C PHE A 98 -1.66 -28.26 -24.16
N VAL A 99 -1.38 -28.24 -25.47
CA VAL A 99 -2.21 -28.94 -26.48
C VAL A 99 -2.23 -30.45 -26.21
N GLN A 100 -1.10 -31.01 -25.80
CA GLN A 100 -0.99 -32.42 -25.45
C GLN A 100 -1.78 -32.75 -24.17
N TYR A 101 -1.71 -31.92 -23.11
CA TYR A 101 -2.53 -32.14 -21.91
C TYR A 101 -4.01 -31.96 -22.17
N LEU A 102 -4.38 -30.96 -22.96
CA LEU A 102 -5.76 -30.70 -23.32
C LEU A 102 -6.37 -31.94 -24.01
N HIS A 103 -5.63 -32.57 -24.92
CA HIS A 103 -6.05 -33.81 -25.55
C HIS A 103 -6.33 -34.93 -24.52
N HIS A 104 -5.42 -35.15 -23.58
CA HIS A 104 -5.58 -36.19 -22.56
C HIS A 104 -6.72 -35.89 -21.57
N TYR A 105 -6.88 -34.64 -21.12
CA TYR A 105 -7.97 -34.26 -20.24
C TYR A 105 -9.34 -34.29 -20.93
N LEU A 106 -9.42 -34.03 -22.25
CA LEU A 106 -10.65 -34.20 -23.03
C LEU A 106 -11.07 -35.67 -23.13
N GLN A 107 -10.11 -36.59 -23.26
CA GLN A 107 -10.39 -38.03 -23.20
C GLN A 107 -10.96 -38.43 -21.83
N LEU A 108 -10.32 -37.99 -20.74
CA LEU A 108 -10.80 -38.25 -19.38
C LEU A 108 -12.19 -37.64 -19.13
N TRP A 109 -12.45 -36.45 -19.68
CA TRP A 109 -13.76 -35.81 -19.59
C TRP A 109 -14.84 -36.60 -20.32
N SER A 110 -14.54 -37.18 -21.48
CA SER A 110 -15.51 -38.03 -22.18
C SER A 110 -15.93 -39.23 -21.34
N TRP A 111 -14.99 -39.84 -20.61
CA TRP A 111 -15.28 -40.94 -19.69
C TRP A 111 -16.06 -40.47 -18.47
N PHE A 112 -15.71 -39.31 -17.93
CA PHE A 112 -16.46 -38.72 -16.82
C PHE A 112 -17.94 -38.47 -17.21
N CYS A 113 -18.21 -37.99 -18.42
CA CYS A 113 -19.57 -37.82 -18.93
C CYS A 113 -20.31 -39.14 -19.20
N GLU A 114 -19.59 -40.25 -19.47
CA GLU A 114 -20.20 -41.58 -19.57
C GLU A 114 -20.64 -42.11 -18.19
N VAL A 115 -19.92 -41.73 -17.13
CA VAL A 115 -20.20 -42.12 -15.75
C VAL A 115 -21.26 -41.21 -15.11
N ASP A 116 -21.19 -39.90 -15.36
CA ASP A 116 -22.13 -38.88 -14.86
C ASP A 116 -23.43 -38.87 -15.68
N THR A 117 -24.30 -39.84 -15.38
CA THR A 117 -25.61 -39.97 -16.07
C THR A 117 -26.58 -38.84 -15.72
N SER A 118 -26.44 -38.20 -14.55
CA SER A 118 -27.26 -37.08 -14.12
C SER A 118 -26.85 -35.74 -14.74
N CYS A 119 -25.64 -35.68 -15.32
CA CYS A 119 -25.04 -34.50 -15.95
C CYS A 119 -24.91 -33.30 -14.99
N ASP A 120 -24.79 -33.55 -13.69
CA ASP A 120 -24.65 -32.52 -12.66
C ASP A 120 -23.18 -32.20 -12.33
N GLN A 121 -22.25 -32.80 -13.09
CA GLN A 121 -20.80 -32.70 -12.94
C GLN A 121 -20.29 -33.31 -11.63
N ARG A 122 -21.07 -34.20 -11.00
CA ARG A 122 -20.72 -34.88 -9.75
C ARG A 122 -21.14 -36.34 -9.82
N VAL A 123 -20.19 -37.24 -9.72
CA VAL A 123 -20.51 -38.66 -9.75
C VAL A 123 -20.92 -39.12 -8.35
N SER A 124 -22.18 -39.51 -8.20
CA SER A 124 -22.69 -40.15 -6.98
C SER A 124 -22.25 -41.61 -6.87
N ILE A 125 -22.31 -42.19 -5.67
CA ILE A 125 -21.98 -43.62 -5.45
C ILE A 125 -22.89 -44.57 -6.26
N GLU A 126 -24.12 -44.14 -6.54
CA GLU A 126 -25.10 -44.92 -7.31
C GLU A 126 -24.72 -44.95 -8.80
N GLU A 127 -24.30 -43.80 -9.35
CA GLU A 127 -23.80 -43.67 -10.73
C GLU A 127 -22.46 -44.37 -10.91
N PHE A 128 -21.54 -44.21 -9.95
CA PHE A 128 -20.27 -44.89 -9.94
C PHE A 128 -20.47 -46.42 -9.95
N ARG A 129 -21.37 -46.94 -9.09
CA ARG A 129 -21.69 -48.36 -9.01
C ARG A 129 -22.28 -48.90 -10.32
N ALA A 130 -23.09 -48.11 -11.02
CA ALA A 130 -23.63 -48.48 -12.32
C ALA A 130 -22.56 -48.52 -13.43
N ALA A 131 -21.54 -47.66 -13.34
CA ALA A 131 -20.44 -47.58 -14.30
C ALA A 131 -19.28 -48.54 -14.01
N LEU A 132 -19.22 -49.18 -12.84
CA LEU A 132 -18.14 -50.10 -12.44
C LEU A 132 -17.82 -51.20 -13.47
N PRO A 133 -18.80 -51.89 -14.10
CA PRO A 133 -18.48 -52.91 -15.10
C PRO A 133 -17.72 -52.34 -16.31
N GLN A 134 -18.05 -51.11 -16.72
CA GLN A 134 -17.41 -50.42 -17.85
C GLN A 134 -16.02 -49.89 -17.46
N LEU A 135 -15.85 -49.43 -16.21
CA LEU A 135 -14.56 -49.01 -15.68
C LEU A 135 -13.60 -50.19 -15.49
N ASN A 136 -14.09 -51.36 -15.06
CA ASN A 136 -13.31 -52.59 -14.86
C ASN A 136 -12.83 -53.22 -16.19
N GLU A 137 -13.51 -52.92 -17.30
CA GLU A 137 -13.08 -53.32 -18.65
C GLU A 137 -11.95 -52.42 -19.19
N ARG A 138 -11.91 -51.15 -18.78
CA ARG A 138 -10.99 -50.12 -19.29
C ARG A 138 -9.78 -49.86 -18.38
N LEU A 139 -9.86 -50.18 -17.09
CA LEU A 139 -8.80 -49.98 -16.10
C LEU A 139 -8.26 -51.31 -15.59
N PRO A 140 -6.94 -51.45 -15.35
CA PRO A 140 -6.38 -52.64 -14.73
C PRO A 140 -6.63 -52.66 -13.21
N GLY A 141 -7.10 -53.80 -12.69
CA GLY A 141 -7.34 -54.04 -11.25
C GLY A 141 -8.76 -54.58 -10.98
N ASP A 142 -8.95 -55.40 -9.94
CA ASP A 142 -10.26 -55.98 -9.60
C ASP A 142 -11.07 -54.98 -8.75
N LEU A 143 -12.05 -54.32 -9.36
CA LEU A 143 -12.96 -53.36 -8.70
C LEU A 143 -14.19 -54.07 -8.12
N SER A 144 -13.98 -55.06 -7.26
CA SER A 144 -15.07 -55.93 -6.76
C SER A 144 -15.98 -55.25 -5.72
N ASP A 145 -15.47 -54.29 -4.95
CA ASP A 145 -16.24 -53.50 -3.98
C ASP A 145 -16.42 -52.04 -4.46
N ALA A 146 -17.66 -51.72 -4.80
CA ALA A 146 -18.07 -50.40 -5.26
C ALA A 146 -17.82 -49.30 -4.23
N ALA A 147 -18.00 -49.59 -2.94
CA ALA A 147 -17.90 -48.60 -1.89
C ALA A 147 -16.43 -48.32 -1.54
N GLU A 148 -15.58 -49.35 -1.56
CA GLU A 148 -14.14 -49.19 -1.34
C GLU A 148 -13.49 -48.42 -2.50
N ALA A 149 -13.83 -48.77 -3.74
CA ALA A 149 -13.35 -48.06 -4.91
C ALA A 149 -13.83 -46.60 -4.95
N PHE A 150 -15.09 -46.33 -4.60
CA PHE A 150 -15.62 -44.97 -4.52
C PHE A 150 -14.89 -44.13 -3.46
N ASN A 151 -14.62 -44.68 -2.28
CA ASN A 151 -13.85 -44.00 -1.23
C ASN A 151 -12.39 -43.76 -1.63
N GLU A 152 -11.82 -44.58 -2.51
CA GLU A 152 -10.49 -44.34 -3.07
C GLU A 152 -10.49 -43.17 -4.06
N VAL A 153 -11.59 -42.96 -4.78
CA VAL A 153 -11.75 -41.84 -5.72
C VAL A 153 -12.07 -40.55 -4.96
N ASP A 154 -13.02 -40.58 -4.02
CA ASP A 154 -13.46 -39.47 -3.16
C ASP A 154 -12.41 -39.14 -2.09
N ALA A 155 -11.28 -38.61 -2.53
CA ALA A 155 -10.13 -38.31 -1.69
C ALA A 155 -10.41 -37.16 -0.71
N ASP A 156 -11.33 -36.24 -1.04
CA ASP A 156 -11.73 -35.14 -0.16
C ASP A 156 -12.82 -35.51 0.87
N GLY A 157 -13.44 -36.69 0.72
CA GLY A 157 -14.47 -37.24 1.60
C GLY A 157 -15.79 -36.46 1.53
N GLY A 158 -16.03 -35.78 0.41
CA GLY A 158 -17.20 -34.97 0.12
C GLY A 158 -18.47 -35.79 -0.14
N GLY A 159 -18.34 -37.10 -0.34
CA GLY A 159 -19.42 -38.04 -0.63
C GLY A 159 -19.91 -37.97 -2.08
N MET A 160 -19.18 -37.24 -2.95
CA MET A 160 -19.45 -37.06 -4.37
C MET A 160 -18.11 -36.92 -5.09
N VAL A 161 -17.91 -37.66 -6.18
CA VAL A 161 -16.66 -37.62 -6.94
C VAL A 161 -16.70 -36.48 -7.96
N LEU A 162 -15.74 -35.54 -7.84
CA LEU A 162 -15.53 -34.47 -8.82
C LEU A 162 -14.64 -34.94 -9.98
N PHE A 163 -14.64 -34.18 -11.08
CA PHE A 163 -13.77 -34.49 -12.22
C PHE A 163 -12.27 -34.47 -11.85
N ASP A 164 -11.84 -33.66 -10.87
CA ASP A 164 -10.44 -33.61 -10.38
C ASP A 164 -10.01 -34.97 -9.82
N GLU A 165 -10.86 -35.51 -8.97
CA GLU A 165 -10.66 -36.76 -8.24
C GLU A 165 -10.73 -37.96 -9.18
N PHE A 166 -11.74 -37.99 -10.05
CA PHE A 166 -11.86 -39.00 -11.09
C PHE A 166 -10.65 -39.01 -12.02
N ALA A 167 -10.24 -37.84 -12.53
CA ALA A 167 -9.08 -37.74 -13.42
C ALA A 167 -7.79 -38.23 -12.74
N HIS A 168 -7.56 -37.88 -11.47
CA HIS A 168 -6.38 -38.34 -10.73
C HIS A 168 -6.38 -39.85 -10.52
N TRP A 169 -7.51 -40.40 -10.07
CA TRP A 169 -7.67 -41.82 -9.79
C TRP A 169 -7.42 -42.68 -11.05
N VAL A 170 -7.99 -42.25 -12.17
CA VAL A 170 -7.82 -42.89 -13.49
C VAL A 170 -6.36 -42.85 -13.97
N LEU A 171 -5.65 -41.74 -13.73
CA LEU A 171 -4.24 -41.59 -14.11
C LEU A 171 -3.28 -42.41 -13.22
N CYS A 172 -3.57 -42.54 -11.93
CA CYS A 172 -2.79 -43.34 -10.96
C CYS A 172 -2.91 -44.84 -11.18
N ARG A 173 -4.09 -45.33 -11.59
CA ARG A 173 -4.34 -46.76 -11.85
C ARG A 173 -3.79 -47.29 -13.17
N GLY A 174 -3.00 -46.50 -13.90
CA GLY A 174 -2.14 -47.05 -14.94
C GLY A 174 -2.67 -46.96 -16.36
N LEU A 175 -3.46 -45.94 -16.70
CA LEU A 175 -3.83 -45.72 -18.09
C LEU A 175 -2.59 -45.49 -18.96
N ALA A 176 -2.36 -46.40 -19.89
CA ALA A 176 -1.58 -46.13 -21.09
C ALA A 176 -2.47 -45.30 -22.03
N LEU A 177 -2.35 -43.98 -21.95
CA LEU A 177 -3.07 -43.05 -22.82
C LEU A 177 -2.75 -43.39 -24.29
N GLN A 178 -3.76 -43.78 -25.07
CA GLN A 178 -3.60 -44.03 -26.50
C GLN A 178 -3.58 -42.71 -27.28
N GLY A 179 -2.63 -42.59 -28.20
CA GLY A 179 -2.56 -41.51 -29.18
C GLY A 179 -1.32 -41.63 -30.08
N PRO A 180 -1.36 -41.08 -31.31
CA PRO A 180 -0.35 -41.30 -32.33
C PRO A 180 0.91 -40.50 -32.00
N GLY A 181 1.98 -41.16 -31.56
CA GLY A 181 3.25 -40.53 -31.23
C GLY A 181 4.16 -41.50 -30.51
N ASP A 182 5.14 -42.03 -31.24
CA ASP A 182 6.09 -43.04 -30.80
C ASP A 182 7.35 -42.36 -30.25
N GLU A 183 7.26 -41.70 -29.09
CA GLU A 183 8.41 -41.45 -28.21
C GLU A 183 7.97 -41.55 -26.75
N GLY A 184 8.37 -42.65 -26.11
CA GLY A 184 7.90 -43.03 -24.78
C GLY A 184 8.29 -42.09 -23.64
N LEU A 185 9.27 -41.18 -23.81
CA LEU A 185 9.86 -40.44 -22.68
C LEU A 185 9.02 -39.24 -22.22
N GLU A 186 8.56 -38.39 -23.14
CA GLU A 186 7.77 -37.19 -22.80
C GLU A 186 6.36 -37.55 -22.34
N ARG A 187 5.76 -38.57 -22.96
CA ARG A 187 4.46 -39.12 -22.55
C ARG A 187 4.53 -39.80 -21.18
N GLN A 188 5.59 -40.56 -20.90
CA GLN A 188 5.83 -41.12 -19.57
C GLN A 188 6.06 -40.01 -18.55
N HIS A 189 6.86 -39.00 -18.88
CA HIS A 189 7.13 -37.87 -17.98
C HIS A 189 5.86 -37.04 -17.70
N ALA A 190 5.05 -36.77 -18.71
CA ALA A 190 3.76 -36.10 -18.56
C ALA A 190 2.79 -36.92 -17.70
N THR A 191 2.70 -38.23 -17.94
CA THR A 191 1.87 -39.15 -17.13
C THR A 191 2.38 -39.26 -15.69
N GLU A 192 3.70 -39.28 -15.48
CA GLU A 192 4.37 -39.34 -14.17
C GLU A 192 4.14 -38.04 -13.38
N LEU A 193 4.28 -36.87 -14.02
CA LEU A 193 4.00 -35.56 -13.41
C LEU A 193 2.54 -35.41 -13.01
N LEU A 194 1.62 -35.86 -13.88
CA LEU A 194 0.18 -35.85 -13.60
C LEU A 194 -0.21 -36.80 -12.45
N ARG A 195 0.54 -37.91 -12.26
CA ARG A 195 0.38 -38.80 -11.10
C ARG A 195 0.89 -38.18 -9.79
N GLN A 196 1.96 -37.39 -9.84
CA GLN A 196 2.59 -36.86 -8.62
C GLN A 196 1.87 -35.64 -8.01
N ARG A 197 1.08 -34.88 -8.80
CA ARG A 197 0.44 -33.62 -8.33
C ARG A 197 -0.94 -33.36 -8.93
N PRO A 198 -2.02 -33.99 -8.44
CA PRO A 198 -3.35 -33.81 -9.02
C PRO A 198 -4.09 -32.51 -8.63
N ASN A 199 -3.75 -31.87 -7.51
CA ASN A 199 -4.59 -30.82 -6.92
C ASN A 199 -3.98 -29.42 -7.04
N LEU A 200 -3.62 -28.99 -8.24
CA LEU A 200 -3.08 -27.64 -8.48
C LEU A 200 -4.16 -26.54 -8.50
N ALA A 201 -5.46 -26.88 -8.51
CA ALA A 201 -6.54 -25.89 -8.47
C ALA A 201 -6.88 -25.40 -7.03
N SER A 202 -6.46 -26.11 -5.98
CA SER A 202 -6.90 -25.83 -4.60
C SER A 202 -5.81 -25.24 -3.68
N ALA A 203 -4.55 -25.17 -4.11
CA ALA A 203 -3.45 -24.73 -3.24
C ALA A 203 -3.49 -23.24 -2.83
N ASP A 204 -4.29 -22.40 -3.52
CA ASP A 204 -4.53 -21.01 -3.11
C ASP A 204 -5.72 -20.85 -2.14
N GLY A 205 -6.43 -21.94 -1.80
CA GLY A 205 -7.60 -21.95 -0.91
C GLY A 205 -7.32 -22.32 0.56
N GLU A 206 -6.21 -22.99 0.87
CA GLU A 206 -5.95 -23.61 2.20
C GLU A 206 -5.32 -22.68 3.25
N ARG A 207 -5.67 -21.39 3.26
CA ARG A 207 -5.50 -20.53 4.47
C ARG A 207 -6.80 -19.94 5.01
N ARG A 208 -7.96 -20.39 4.50
CA ARG A 208 -9.28 -19.96 5.00
C ARG A 208 -10.17 -21.17 5.26
N GLY A 209 -9.94 -21.89 6.36
CA GLY A 209 -10.87 -22.98 6.70
C GLY A 209 -10.49 -23.91 7.85
N ALA A 210 -9.83 -23.45 8.91
CA ALA A 210 -9.57 -24.31 10.07
C ALA A 210 -10.08 -23.66 11.37
N SER A 211 -11.39 -23.69 11.59
CA SER A 211 -12.01 -23.80 12.93
C SER A 211 -13.53 -23.98 12.84
N ARG A 212 -14.00 -25.18 12.50
CA ARG A 212 -15.37 -25.62 12.84
C ARG A 212 -15.35 -27.05 13.37
N GLY A 213 -14.98 -27.17 14.65
CA GLY A 213 -15.23 -28.35 15.48
C GLY A 213 -16.37 -28.06 16.47
N ARG A 214 -17.41 -28.89 16.41
CA ARG A 214 -18.65 -28.95 17.22
C ARG A 214 -18.39 -29.10 18.74
N SER A 215 -19.23 -28.47 19.58
CA SER A 215 -19.95 -29.17 20.67
C SER A 215 -21.01 -28.31 21.38
N GLY A 216 -22.23 -28.86 21.52
CA GLY A 216 -23.05 -28.73 22.74
C GLY A 216 -24.05 -27.57 22.86
N ARG A 217 -25.36 -27.88 22.79
CA ARG A 217 -26.47 -26.99 23.20
C ARG A 217 -26.92 -27.28 24.65
N ARG A 218 -27.42 -26.20 25.29
CA ARG A 218 -28.34 -26.04 26.46
C ARG A 218 -27.69 -25.74 27.83
N PRO A 219 -28.43 -25.07 28.75
CA PRO A 219 -29.26 -23.87 28.61
C PRO A 219 -28.93 -22.78 29.66
N LEU A 220 -29.49 -21.59 29.46
CA LEU A 220 -29.29 -20.36 30.25
C LEU A 220 -29.73 -20.47 31.73
N GLN A 221 -28.85 -20.06 32.64
CA GLN A 221 -29.18 -19.55 33.97
C GLN A 221 -28.50 -18.19 34.20
N ARG A 222 -29.28 -17.18 34.62
CA ARG A 222 -28.82 -15.96 35.35
C ARG A 222 -28.62 -16.34 36.84
N PRO A 223 -27.89 -15.59 37.73
CA PRO A 223 -27.73 -14.12 37.82
C PRO A 223 -26.30 -13.64 38.23
N SER A 224 -25.93 -12.35 38.18
CA SER A 224 -26.02 -11.34 39.26
C SER A 224 -25.11 -10.14 38.87
N ALA A 225 -25.63 -8.90 38.78
CA ALA A 225 -25.61 -7.81 39.79
C ALA A 225 -24.25 -7.07 40.02
N GLY A 226 -24.06 -5.96 39.28
CA GLY A 226 -23.44 -4.67 39.70
C GLY A 226 -21.94 -4.58 40.05
N PRO A 227 -21.33 -3.36 40.13
CA PRO A 227 -21.97 -2.04 40.26
C PRO A 227 -21.55 -0.91 39.26
N ASN A 228 -22.56 -0.10 38.93
CA ASN A 228 -22.67 1.34 38.62
C ASN A 228 -21.46 2.24 38.26
N LEU A 229 -21.67 3.05 37.19
CA LEU A 229 -21.04 4.36 36.93
C LEU A 229 -21.99 5.55 37.29
N PRO A 230 -21.47 6.78 37.52
CA PRO A 230 -22.14 7.89 38.22
C PRO A 230 -23.24 8.67 37.46
N ARG A 231 -23.96 9.49 38.23
CA ARG A 231 -25.28 10.10 37.95
C ARG A 231 -25.34 11.31 36.99
N GLU A 232 -24.25 11.80 36.43
CA GLU A 232 -24.27 13.08 35.68
C GLU A 232 -24.64 12.97 34.18
N PHE A 233 -24.82 11.77 33.64
CA PHE A 233 -25.18 11.56 32.22
C PHE A 233 -26.68 11.30 31.96
N ARG A 234 -27.55 11.48 32.95
CA ARG A 234 -29.00 11.17 32.83
C ARG A 234 -29.90 12.34 32.44
N GLU A 235 -29.42 13.57 32.41
CA GLU A 235 -30.31 14.73 32.28
C GLU A 235 -30.32 15.43 30.91
N LEU A 236 -29.43 15.10 29.96
CA LEU A 236 -29.46 15.72 28.62
C LEU A 236 -30.25 14.96 27.54
N ARG A 237 -30.91 13.85 27.87
CA ARG A 237 -31.69 13.04 26.90
C ARG A 237 -33.21 13.19 27.07
N ARG A 238 -33.67 14.27 27.71
CA ARG A 238 -35.09 14.53 28.00
C ARG A 238 -35.67 15.75 27.30
N GLN A 239 -34.94 16.39 26.38
CA GLN A 239 -35.48 17.47 25.56
C GLN A 239 -35.39 17.09 24.09
N VAL A 240 -36.55 17.22 23.42
CA VAL A 240 -36.87 16.92 22.01
C VAL A 240 -37.27 15.45 21.72
N GLY A 241 -38.57 15.20 21.83
CA GLY A 241 -39.25 13.99 21.34
C GLY A 241 -39.62 14.07 19.84
N PRO A 242 -40.23 13.00 19.29
CA PRO A 242 -40.36 12.79 17.85
C PRO A 242 -41.77 13.16 17.32
N ALA A 243 -41.86 13.63 16.08
CA ALA A 243 -43.14 13.71 15.35
C ALA A 243 -42.98 13.30 13.88
N VAL A 244 -43.79 12.32 13.52
CA VAL A 244 -44.07 11.69 12.22
C VAL A 244 -44.92 12.64 11.36
N LEU A 245 -44.85 12.57 10.02
CA LEU A 245 -46.00 12.71 9.12
C LEU A 245 -45.72 12.23 7.68
N LYS A 246 -46.73 11.55 7.11
CA LYS A 246 -46.81 10.88 5.81
C LYS A 246 -47.08 11.86 4.65
N GLY A 247 -46.75 11.46 3.42
CA GLY A 247 -46.99 12.24 2.20
C GLY A 247 -48.38 12.09 1.56
N GLN A 248 -48.64 12.93 0.54
CA GLN A 248 -49.61 12.76 -0.55
C GLN A 248 -49.50 13.91 -1.58
N GLY A 249 -49.72 13.61 -2.87
CA GLY A 249 -50.43 14.51 -3.79
C GLY A 249 -49.64 15.13 -4.96
N HIS A 250 -49.84 14.58 -6.16
CA HIS A 250 -49.46 15.10 -7.48
C HIS A 250 -50.34 16.28 -7.96
N ALA A 251 -49.78 17.06 -8.91
CA ALA A 251 -50.44 17.83 -9.98
C ALA A 251 -51.20 19.12 -9.62
N GLN A 252 -50.66 20.27 -10.07
CA GLN A 252 -51.32 21.27 -10.92
C GLN A 252 -50.50 22.57 -10.97
N LEU A 253 -50.03 22.93 -12.18
CA LEU A 253 -50.05 24.27 -12.81
C LEU A 253 -48.88 24.46 -13.77
N GLU A 254 -49.04 23.91 -14.98
CA GLU A 254 -48.54 24.55 -16.19
C GLU A 254 -49.41 25.78 -16.49
N GLN A 255 -48.81 26.97 -16.63
CA GLN A 255 -49.16 27.98 -17.64
C GLN A 255 -48.36 29.27 -17.43
N LYS A 256 -47.36 29.51 -18.29
CA LYS A 256 -47.26 30.66 -19.20
C LYS A 256 -45.87 30.70 -19.86
N LEU A 257 -45.81 30.20 -21.09
CA LEU A 257 -44.92 30.72 -22.12
C LEU A 257 -45.34 32.17 -22.45
N GLU A 258 -44.38 33.09 -22.58
CA GLU A 258 -44.06 33.77 -23.85
C GLU A 258 -43.12 34.99 -23.71
N LEU A 259 -42.07 35.00 -24.56
CA LEU A 259 -41.51 36.12 -25.34
C LEU A 259 -40.80 37.33 -24.64
N ARG A 260 -39.46 37.35 -24.69
CA ARG A 260 -38.58 38.28 -25.49
C ARG A 260 -37.24 38.66 -24.83
N SER A 261 -36.19 38.56 -25.68
CA SER A 261 -34.93 39.35 -25.77
C SER A 261 -33.98 39.46 -24.57
N THR A 262 -32.73 39.03 -24.79
CA THR A 262 -31.53 39.41 -24.01
C THR A 262 -31.29 40.93 -24.08
N PRO A 263 -30.69 41.55 -23.04
CA PRO A 263 -29.23 41.63 -22.97
C PRO A 263 -28.63 41.41 -21.57
N THR A 264 -27.41 40.87 -21.55
CA THR A 264 -26.36 40.97 -20.52
C THR A 264 -26.77 41.38 -19.09
N ARG A 265 -26.78 40.41 -18.16
CA ARG A 265 -26.79 40.68 -16.72
C ARG A 265 -25.74 39.83 -16.00
N SER A 266 -24.86 40.55 -15.30
CA SER A 266 -23.87 40.09 -14.32
C SER A 266 -24.22 38.78 -13.60
N VAL A 267 -23.28 37.83 -13.65
CA VAL A 267 -23.29 36.57 -12.88
C VAL A 267 -23.35 36.90 -11.37
N PRO A 268 -24.18 36.21 -10.56
CA PRO A 268 -24.26 36.46 -9.13
C PRO A 268 -22.98 36.00 -8.43
N ALA A 269 -22.43 36.90 -7.60
CA ALA A 269 -21.28 36.64 -6.76
C ALA A 269 -21.48 35.39 -5.90
N ILE A 270 -20.55 34.44 -6.01
CA ILE A 270 -20.41 33.32 -5.10
C ILE A 270 -20.25 33.89 -3.68
N SER A 271 -21.09 33.42 -2.76
CA SER A 271 -21.16 33.88 -1.36
C SER A 271 -19.77 33.98 -0.72
N GLY A 272 -19.34 35.21 -0.41
CA GLY A 272 -18.01 35.53 0.13
C GLY A 272 -17.64 34.86 1.46
N LYS A 273 -18.57 34.14 2.11
CA LYS A 273 -18.34 33.45 3.38
C LYS A 273 -17.47 32.17 3.24
N ASN A 274 -17.56 31.46 2.12
CA ASN A 274 -16.72 30.25 1.90
C ASN A 274 -15.28 30.62 1.51
N LEU A 275 -15.10 31.68 0.73
CA LEU A 275 -13.78 32.19 0.35
C LEU A 275 -13.01 32.75 1.56
N GLN A 276 -13.70 33.41 2.50
CA GLN A 276 -13.09 33.94 3.73
C GLN A 276 -12.61 32.83 4.67
N ARG A 277 -13.39 31.73 4.83
CA ARG A 277 -13.00 30.57 5.66
C ARG A 277 -11.84 29.78 5.06
N ARG A 278 -11.83 29.58 3.74
CA ARG A 278 -10.71 28.92 3.04
C ARG A 278 -9.45 29.79 3.12
N ARG A 279 -9.57 31.12 2.96
CA ARG A 279 -8.46 32.07 3.15
C ARG A 279 -7.83 31.99 4.55
N SER A 280 -8.60 31.91 5.64
CA SER A 280 -8.02 31.81 7.00
C SER A 280 -7.28 30.49 7.24
N HIS A 281 -7.78 29.37 6.72
CA HIS A 281 -7.11 28.07 6.86
C HIS A 281 -5.81 28.00 6.05
N VAL A 282 -5.82 28.62 4.87
CA VAL A 282 -4.69 28.71 3.95
C VAL A 282 -3.61 29.65 4.48
N GLU A 283 -4.00 30.78 5.06
CA GLU A 283 -3.11 31.67 5.81
C GLU A 283 -2.51 30.96 7.02
N ASP A 284 -3.26 30.14 7.75
CA ASP A 284 -2.73 29.36 8.88
C ASP A 284 -1.74 28.27 8.44
N ILE A 285 -2.02 27.55 7.35
CA ILE A 285 -1.11 26.56 6.77
C ILE A 285 0.15 27.25 6.27
N LEU A 286 0.02 28.36 5.54
CA LEU A 286 1.14 29.16 5.07
C LEU A 286 1.94 29.72 6.23
N VAL A 287 1.34 30.41 7.20
CA VAL A 287 2.04 31.06 8.33
C VAL A 287 2.71 30.01 9.24
N ARG A 288 2.08 28.86 9.49
CA ARG A 288 2.71 27.72 10.19
C ARG A 288 3.91 27.19 9.40
N ASN A 289 3.77 27.06 8.09
CA ASN A 289 4.83 26.55 7.23
C ASN A 289 5.92 27.60 6.97
N LEU A 290 5.63 28.91 6.93
CA LEU A 290 6.54 30.03 6.63
C LEU A 290 7.48 30.38 7.77
N ARG A 291 7.00 30.36 9.01
CA ARG A 291 7.91 30.45 10.17
C ARG A 291 8.88 29.27 10.22
N ARG A 292 8.56 28.16 9.57
CA ARG A 292 9.43 26.99 9.44
C ARG A 292 10.27 27.04 8.16
N PHE A 293 9.74 27.55 7.03
CA PHE A 293 10.51 27.83 5.81
C PHE A 293 11.66 28.81 6.07
N SER A 294 11.50 29.74 7.03
CA SER A 294 12.62 30.59 7.49
C SER A 294 13.56 29.89 8.50
N GLN A 295 13.11 28.85 9.20
CA GLN A 295 13.91 28.05 10.15
C GLN A 295 14.67 26.89 9.49
N VAL A 296 14.22 26.39 8.34
CA VAL A 296 14.94 25.44 7.46
C VAL A 296 16.07 26.21 6.74
N GLN A 297 17.02 26.65 7.56
CA GLN A 297 18.41 27.06 7.32
C GLN A 297 18.86 27.62 5.95
N ASN A 298 19.51 28.80 6.03
CA ASN A 298 20.75 29.18 5.34
C ASN A 298 20.92 28.74 3.88
N CYS A 299 19.87 28.81 3.06
CA CYS A 299 20.00 28.62 1.63
C CYS A 299 19.91 29.96 0.92
N VAL A 300 20.93 30.26 0.13
CA VAL A 300 20.99 31.31 -0.92
C VAL A 300 19.89 31.14 -2.01
N GLN A 301 18.89 30.28 -1.76
CA GLN A 301 17.83 29.87 -2.70
C GLN A 301 16.43 29.88 -2.07
N ALA A 302 16.26 30.45 -0.88
CA ALA A 302 14.98 30.50 -0.16
C ALA A 302 13.87 31.18 -0.98
N ASP A 303 14.21 32.19 -1.78
CA ASP A 303 13.27 32.97 -2.61
C ASP A 303 12.48 32.07 -3.58
N HIS A 304 13.17 31.14 -4.22
CA HIS A 304 12.54 30.22 -5.16
C HIS A 304 11.60 29.25 -4.44
N ILE A 305 12.01 28.67 -3.32
CA ILE A 305 11.21 27.71 -2.56
C ILE A 305 9.89 28.37 -2.10
N ILE A 306 9.93 29.60 -1.62
CA ILE A 306 8.72 30.34 -1.22
C ILE A 306 7.79 30.56 -2.42
N GLY A 307 8.33 30.92 -3.58
CA GLY A 307 7.54 31.04 -4.81
C GLY A 307 6.80 29.75 -5.19
N HIS A 308 7.47 28.59 -5.09
CA HIS A 308 6.83 27.29 -5.33
C HIS A 308 5.79 26.94 -4.25
N ALA A 309 6.06 27.28 -2.98
CA ALA A 309 5.12 27.05 -1.88
C ALA A 309 3.83 27.87 -2.07
N CYS A 310 3.94 29.15 -2.44
CA CYS A 310 2.79 29.99 -2.80
C CYS A 310 1.98 29.40 -3.95
N ALA A 311 2.66 28.83 -4.96
CA ALA A 311 2.01 28.20 -6.10
C ALA A 311 1.17 26.98 -5.69
N ILE A 312 1.74 26.09 -4.88
CA ILE A 312 1.04 24.88 -4.41
C ILE A 312 -0.17 25.28 -3.56
N VAL A 313 0.02 26.20 -2.62
CA VAL A 313 -1.08 26.62 -1.73
C VAL A 313 -2.17 27.36 -2.50
N GLY A 314 -1.81 28.17 -3.50
CA GLY A 314 -2.77 28.81 -4.41
C GLY A 314 -3.72 27.80 -5.06
N ASN A 315 -3.21 26.65 -5.51
CA ASN A 315 -4.06 25.59 -6.07
C ASN A 315 -4.90 24.92 -5.01
N LEU A 316 -4.28 24.44 -3.93
CA LEU A 316 -4.98 23.67 -2.90
C LEU A 316 -6.17 24.44 -2.30
N THR A 317 -6.18 25.77 -2.43
CA THR A 317 -7.27 26.65 -1.97
C THR A 317 -8.45 26.76 -2.95
N CYS A 318 -8.15 26.79 -4.26
CA CYS A 318 -9.10 27.12 -5.33
C CYS A 318 -9.53 25.90 -6.15
N TRP A 319 -8.90 24.74 -5.93
CA TRP A 319 -9.07 23.55 -6.77
C TRP A 319 -10.27 22.69 -6.34
N GLU A 320 -11.42 22.90 -6.97
CA GLU A 320 -12.49 21.90 -7.05
C GLU A 320 -12.31 21.16 -8.38
N SER A 321 -12.17 19.83 -8.36
CA SER A 321 -11.70 19.03 -9.51
C SER A 321 -12.43 19.31 -10.83
N VAL A 322 -11.64 19.11 -11.91
CA VAL A 322 -11.99 18.66 -13.26
C VAL A 322 -13.43 18.12 -13.35
N GLN A 323 -14.22 18.65 -14.28
CA GLN A 323 -15.54 18.13 -14.64
C GLN A 323 -15.47 16.60 -14.81
N GLU A 324 -15.89 15.88 -13.78
CA GLU A 324 -16.44 14.55 -13.97
C GLU A 324 -17.70 14.78 -14.79
N LEU A 325 -17.71 14.29 -16.03
CA LEU A 325 -18.96 14.11 -16.75
C LEU A 325 -19.81 13.22 -15.84
N ASP A 326 -20.88 13.81 -15.34
CA ASP A 326 -21.81 13.25 -14.36
C ASP A 326 -22.26 11.85 -14.82
N GLU A 327 -21.64 10.80 -14.27
CA GLU A 327 -22.04 9.42 -14.53
C GLU A 327 -23.32 9.14 -13.75
N GLY A 328 -24.44 9.40 -14.43
CA GLY A 328 -25.79 9.18 -13.93
C GLY A 328 -25.96 7.80 -13.30
N LYS A 329 -26.59 7.80 -12.12
CA LYS A 329 -27.03 6.61 -11.39
C LYS A 329 -27.86 5.69 -12.30
N THR A 330 -27.33 4.53 -12.67
CA THR A 330 -28.14 3.38 -13.10
C THR A 330 -27.97 2.25 -12.10
N ALA A 331 -29.01 2.07 -11.27
CA ALA A 331 -29.15 0.90 -10.41
C ALA A 331 -29.89 -0.21 -11.17
N MET A 332 -29.22 -1.36 -11.28
CA MET A 332 -29.75 -2.72 -11.16
C MET A 332 -30.71 -3.24 -12.24
N LEU A 333 -30.16 -3.86 -13.30
CA LEU A 333 -30.30 -5.28 -13.69
C LEU A 333 -29.50 -5.53 -15.00
N GLU A 334 -28.98 -6.74 -15.17
CA GLU A 334 -28.20 -7.29 -16.31
C GLU A 334 -26.66 -7.26 -16.22
N ASN A 335 -26.11 -8.47 -16.07
CA ASN A 335 -24.70 -8.82 -15.86
C ASN A 335 -23.80 -8.67 -17.11
N GLU A 336 -24.35 -8.26 -18.25
CA GLU A 336 -23.61 -8.04 -19.50
C GLU A 336 -23.38 -6.55 -19.78
N LEU A 337 -24.39 -5.69 -19.56
CA LEU A 337 -24.24 -4.24 -19.70
C LEU A 337 -23.19 -3.70 -18.72
N VAL A 338 -23.13 -4.22 -17.49
CA VAL A 338 -22.12 -3.82 -16.49
C VAL A 338 -20.71 -4.28 -16.90
N ARG A 339 -20.57 -5.43 -17.58
CA ARG A 339 -19.27 -5.91 -18.08
C ARG A 339 -18.84 -5.09 -19.30
N ALA A 340 -19.75 -4.87 -20.25
CA ALA A 340 -19.53 -4.02 -21.41
C ALA A 340 -19.24 -2.57 -21.02
N GLN A 341 -19.93 -2.03 -20.00
CA GLN A 341 -19.62 -0.72 -19.42
C GLN A 341 -18.26 -0.73 -18.73
N ARG A 342 -17.88 -1.75 -17.96
CA ARG A 342 -16.53 -1.85 -17.37
C ARG A 342 -15.44 -1.98 -18.42
N GLU A 343 -15.67 -2.71 -19.51
CA GLU A 343 -14.73 -2.83 -20.63
C GLU A 343 -14.65 -1.56 -21.45
N ALA A 344 -15.79 -0.89 -21.69
CA ALA A 344 -15.84 0.43 -22.30
C ALA A 344 -15.13 1.47 -21.41
N GLN A 345 -15.32 1.41 -20.09
CA GLN A 345 -14.64 2.23 -19.11
C GLN A 345 -13.14 1.95 -19.12
N ARG A 346 -12.72 0.68 -19.18
CA ARG A 346 -11.30 0.31 -19.30
C ARG A 346 -10.68 0.81 -20.60
N ARG A 347 -11.38 0.67 -21.73
CA ARG A 347 -10.95 1.21 -23.03
C ARG A 347 -10.89 2.73 -23.02
N LEU A 348 -11.85 3.39 -22.37
CA LEU A 348 -11.86 4.84 -22.18
C LEU A 348 -10.73 5.27 -21.25
N ASP A 349 -10.47 4.57 -20.15
CA ASP A 349 -9.37 4.80 -19.21
C ASP A 349 -8.01 4.59 -19.89
N GLU A 350 -7.88 3.59 -20.76
CA GLU A 350 -6.69 3.31 -21.56
C GLU A 350 -6.46 4.37 -22.65
N ALA A 351 -7.51 4.80 -23.34
CA ALA A 351 -7.46 5.91 -24.28
C ALA A 351 -7.13 7.24 -23.57
N THR A 352 -7.71 7.45 -22.39
CA THR A 352 -7.47 8.62 -21.54
C THR A 352 -6.05 8.61 -20.97
N LYS A 353 -5.49 7.43 -20.66
CA LYS A 353 -4.08 7.26 -20.29
C LYS A 353 -3.12 7.59 -21.43
N LYS A 354 -3.43 7.16 -22.67
CA LYS A 354 -2.64 7.51 -23.87
C LYS A 354 -2.65 9.00 -24.17
N GLN A 355 -3.70 9.70 -23.75
CA GLN A 355 -3.88 11.15 -23.93
C GLN A 355 -3.79 11.93 -22.60
N ALA A 356 -3.17 11.33 -21.58
CA ALA A 356 -3.10 11.92 -20.25
C ALA A 356 -2.09 13.08 -20.25
N PRO A 357 -2.48 14.26 -19.72
CA PRO A 357 -1.58 15.40 -19.66
C PRO A 357 -0.39 15.12 -18.75
N LYS A 358 0.76 15.73 -19.06
CA LYS A 358 2.06 15.47 -18.41
C LYS A 358 2.00 15.60 -16.88
N TRP A 359 1.24 16.55 -16.36
CA TRP A 359 1.08 16.78 -14.92
C TRP A 359 0.43 15.60 -14.17
N SER A 360 -0.39 14.80 -14.85
CA SER A 360 -1.06 13.63 -14.27
C SER A 360 -0.16 12.38 -14.19
N GLN A 361 1.01 12.44 -14.82
CA GLN A 361 2.02 11.39 -14.82
C GLN A 361 3.15 11.68 -13.81
N LEU A 362 3.11 12.86 -13.18
CA LEU A 362 4.07 13.22 -12.14
C LEU A 362 3.83 12.39 -10.89
N ARG A 363 4.84 12.39 -10.01
CA ARG A 363 4.89 11.50 -8.85
C ARG A 363 3.69 11.72 -7.93
N ASP A 364 3.49 12.94 -7.46
CA ASP A 364 2.48 13.27 -6.46
C ASP A 364 1.60 14.41 -6.95
N ASP A 365 0.48 14.64 -6.27
CA ASP A 365 -0.43 15.74 -6.62
C ASP A 365 0.26 17.10 -6.46
N ALA A 366 1.11 17.26 -5.44
CA ALA A 366 1.87 18.49 -5.21
C ALA A 366 2.80 18.87 -6.38
N GLU A 367 3.50 17.88 -6.97
CA GLU A 367 4.33 18.12 -8.17
C GLU A 367 3.46 18.45 -9.39
N GLY A 368 2.33 17.77 -9.53
CA GLY A 368 1.28 18.08 -10.52
C GLY A 368 0.85 19.54 -10.47
N LEU A 369 0.38 19.97 -9.30
CA LEU A 369 -0.10 21.33 -9.07
C LEU A 369 0.99 22.39 -9.29
N LEU A 370 2.22 22.10 -8.85
CA LEU A 370 3.33 23.01 -9.05
C LEU A 370 3.66 23.19 -10.54
N TRP A 371 3.68 22.08 -11.30
CA TRP A 371 3.89 22.11 -12.74
C TRP A 371 2.79 22.90 -13.47
N LEU A 372 1.54 22.70 -13.05
CA LEU A 372 0.39 23.41 -13.60
C LEU A 372 0.50 24.92 -13.40
N MET A 373 0.84 25.36 -12.19
CA MET A 373 1.00 26.80 -11.91
C MET A 373 2.17 27.43 -12.63
N GLY A 374 3.31 26.73 -12.66
CA GLY A 374 4.47 27.21 -13.40
C GLY A 374 4.07 27.43 -14.86
N GLY A 375 3.53 26.41 -15.50
CA GLY A 375 3.08 26.50 -16.89
C GLY A 375 2.05 27.60 -17.13
N TYR A 376 1.04 27.71 -16.27
CA TYR A 376 0.01 28.73 -16.39
C TYR A 376 0.56 30.16 -16.16
N ALA A 377 1.41 30.37 -15.16
CA ALA A 377 2.00 31.69 -14.88
C ALA A 377 2.85 32.19 -16.06
N TRP A 378 3.59 31.29 -16.71
CA TRP A 378 4.34 31.61 -17.93
C TRP A 378 3.42 31.85 -19.13
N ALA A 379 2.33 31.09 -19.29
CA ALA A 379 1.35 31.30 -20.35
C ALA A 379 0.58 32.62 -20.17
N ALA A 380 0.17 32.96 -18.94
CA ALA A 380 -0.52 34.19 -18.59
C ALA A 380 0.34 35.43 -18.89
N ARG A 381 1.67 35.34 -18.75
CA ARG A 381 2.60 36.39 -19.18
C ARG A 381 2.58 36.61 -20.70
N GLY A 382 2.30 35.56 -21.47
CA GLY A 382 2.17 35.61 -22.93
C GLY A 382 0.82 36.12 -23.44
N GLY A 383 -0.15 36.36 -22.55
CA GLY A 383 -1.48 36.88 -22.87
C GLY A 383 -2.62 35.90 -22.51
N GLU A 384 -3.85 36.41 -22.53
CA GLU A 384 -5.06 35.67 -22.14
C GLU A 384 -5.34 34.48 -23.07
N THR A 385 -5.12 34.65 -24.38
CA THR A 385 -5.28 33.59 -25.38
C THR A 385 -4.31 32.43 -25.17
N ALA A 386 -3.07 32.72 -24.76
CA ALA A 386 -2.07 31.70 -24.44
C ALA A 386 -2.44 30.95 -23.15
N ALA A 387 -2.96 31.65 -22.14
CA ALA A 387 -3.45 31.05 -20.90
C ALA A 387 -4.65 30.14 -21.12
N GLU A 388 -5.63 30.54 -21.94
CA GLU A 388 -6.77 29.71 -22.31
C GLU A 388 -6.34 28.48 -23.10
N SER A 389 -5.43 28.63 -24.08
CA SER A 389 -4.89 27.51 -24.84
C SER A 389 -4.17 26.49 -23.94
N PHE A 390 -3.39 26.97 -22.96
CA PHE A 390 -2.73 26.10 -21.98
C PHE A 390 -3.74 25.30 -21.14
N CYS A 391 -4.82 25.95 -20.65
CA CYS A 391 -5.87 25.28 -19.89
C CYS A 391 -6.61 24.22 -20.73
N GLN A 392 -6.90 24.52 -21.99
CA GLN A 392 -7.55 23.57 -22.91
C GLN A 392 -6.66 22.35 -23.18
N GLN A 393 -5.37 22.56 -23.47
CA GLN A 393 -4.41 21.47 -23.71
C GLN A 393 -4.24 20.54 -22.50
N ASN A 394 -4.26 21.10 -21.29
CA ASN A 394 -4.09 20.34 -20.06
C ASN A 394 -5.40 19.86 -19.42
N LYS A 395 -6.55 20.13 -20.05
CA LYS A 395 -7.92 19.78 -19.59
C LYS A 395 -8.25 20.35 -18.20
N ILE A 396 -8.00 21.64 -18.00
CA ILE A 396 -8.18 22.34 -16.72
C ILE A 396 -9.20 23.46 -16.87
N ASN A 397 -9.95 23.74 -15.80
CA ASN A 397 -10.85 24.87 -15.76
C ASN A 397 -10.09 26.21 -15.73
N PRO A 398 -10.23 27.06 -16.77
CA PRO A 398 -9.49 28.31 -16.87
C PRO A 398 -9.83 29.30 -15.75
N ARG A 399 -11.07 29.30 -15.24
CA ARG A 399 -11.50 30.21 -14.17
C ARG A 399 -10.81 29.90 -12.85
N GLN A 400 -10.81 28.63 -12.46
CA GLN A 400 -10.17 28.18 -11.22
C GLN A 400 -8.66 28.41 -11.26
N MET A 401 -8.03 28.18 -12.42
CA MET A 401 -6.60 28.43 -12.59
C MET A 401 -6.26 29.92 -12.51
N ALA A 402 -7.09 30.80 -13.09
CA ALA A 402 -6.94 32.25 -12.96
C ALA A 402 -7.07 32.72 -11.50
N GLU A 403 -8.04 32.18 -10.76
CA GLU A 403 -8.22 32.45 -9.33
C GLU A 403 -7.03 31.96 -8.50
N ALA A 404 -6.56 30.74 -8.72
CA ALA A 404 -5.38 30.18 -8.05
C ALA A 404 -4.12 31.00 -8.33
N HIS A 405 -3.92 31.46 -9.58
CA HIS A 405 -2.82 32.33 -9.97
C HIS A 405 -2.90 33.70 -9.28
N SER A 406 -4.08 34.31 -9.25
CA SER A 406 -4.31 35.57 -8.54
C SER A 406 -4.01 35.43 -7.04
N LEU A 407 -4.46 34.33 -6.42
CA LEU A 407 -4.19 34.04 -5.01
C LEU A 407 -2.68 33.85 -4.75
N MET A 408 -1.98 33.12 -5.61
CA MET A 408 -0.52 32.95 -5.52
C MET A 408 0.21 34.29 -5.52
N GLN A 409 -0.15 35.22 -6.41
CA GLN A 409 0.46 36.56 -6.47
C GLN A 409 0.14 37.38 -5.21
N GLN A 410 -1.12 37.36 -4.75
CA GLN A 410 -1.53 38.04 -3.52
C GLN A 410 -0.77 37.53 -2.29
N LEU A 411 -0.57 36.21 -2.18
CA LEU A 411 0.20 35.61 -1.11
C LEU A 411 1.65 36.07 -1.15
N ALA A 412 2.27 36.12 -2.33
CA ALA A 412 3.65 36.59 -2.48
C ALA A 412 3.83 38.05 -2.04
N GLU A 413 2.90 38.93 -2.42
CA GLU A 413 2.87 40.33 -1.99
C GLU A 413 2.73 40.46 -0.47
N LEU A 414 1.82 39.69 0.14
CA LEU A 414 1.63 39.67 1.59
C LEU A 414 2.90 39.21 2.31
N LEU A 415 3.59 38.21 1.77
CA LEU A 415 4.82 37.69 2.35
C LEU A 415 5.96 38.68 2.28
N GLN A 416 6.16 39.31 1.12
CA GLN A 416 7.17 40.35 0.97
C GLN A 416 6.95 41.49 1.97
N ARG A 417 5.69 41.91 2.20
CA ARG A 417 5.34 42.95 3.18
C ARG A 417 5.54 42.54 4.64
N ARG A 418 5.38 41.25 4.97
CA ARG A 418 5.49 40.74 6.35
C ARG A 418 6.90 40.34 6.72
N LEU A 419 7.67 39.80 5.78
CA LEU A 419 9.05 39.36 5.98
C LEU A 419 10.05 40.52 5.96
N SER A 420 9.76 41.61 5.24
CA SER A 420 10.53 42.86 5.31
C SER A 420 10.53 43.54 6.69
N LEU A 421 9.69 43.07 7.63
CA LEU A 421 9.68 43.49 9.04
C LEU A 421 10.57 42.63 9.94
N SER A 422 11.07 41.48 9.46
CA SER A 422 12.00 40.59 10.16
C SER A 422 13.37 40.64 9.49
N GLU A 423 14.46 40.53 10.26
CA GLU A 423 15.88 40.71 9.87
C GLU A 423 16.41 39.79 8.74
N THR A 424 15.55 39.07 8.01
CA THR A 424 15.89 38.25 6.85
C THR A 424 15.70 39.04 5.55
N GLU A 425 16.81 39.43 4.91
CA GLU A 425 16.83 39.98 3.55
C GLU A 425 16.40 38.90 2.55
N LEU A 426 15.11 38.86 2.22
CA LEU A 426 14.53 37.90 1.30
C LEU A 426 13.89 38.66 0.13
N GLU A 427 14.53 38.63 -1.04
CA GLU A 427 14.13 39.42 -2.21
C GLU A 427 13.29 38.57 -3.18
N LEU A 428 11.98 38.52 -2.94
CA LEU A 428 11.04 37.92 -3.87
C LEU A 428 10.84 38.80 -5.11
N GLN A 429 11.18 38.27 -6.29
CA GLN A 429 10.89 38.92 -7.57
C GLN A 429 9.40 38.79 -7.91
N LEU A 430 8.66 39.90 -7.89
CA LEU A 430 7.25 39.99 -8.28
C LEU A 430 7.11 40.56 -9.71
N PRO A 431 6.11 40.10 -10.50
CA PRO A 431 5.18 39.01 -10.22
C PRO A 431 5.90 37.65 -10.18
N LEU A 432 5.44 36.75 -9.31
CA LEU A 432 6.03 35.41 -9.17
C LEU A 432 5.90 34.65 -10.48
N LEU A 433 7.03 34.19 -10.99
CA LEU A 433 7.12 33.29 -12.13
C LEU A 433 7.89 32.06 -11.70
N PRO A 434 7.21 31.03 -11.15
CA PRO A 434 7.87 29.82 -10.71
C PRO A 434 8.56 29.17 -11.92
N LYS A 435 9.86 28.94 -11.79
CA LYS A 435 10.61 28.08 -12.70
C LYS A 435 10.41 26.63 -12.26
N PRO A 436 10.67 25.62 -13.10
CA PRO A 436 10.72 24.24 -12.63
C PRO A 436 11.76 24.11 -11.49
N PRO A 437 11.41 23.51 -10.35
CA PRO A 437 12.35 23.36 -9.24
C PRO A 437 13.49 22.41 -9.63
N SER A 438 14.69 22.67 -9.10
CA SER A 438 15.76 21.68 -9.13
C SER A 438 15.40 20.46 -8.26
N ALA A 439 16.09 19.33 -8.49
CA ALA A 439 15.85 18.11 -7.71
C ALA A 439 15.97 18.33 -6.20
N GLN A 440 16.94 19.14 -5.76
CA GLN A 440 17.13 19.47 -4.35
C GLN A 440 16.02 20.39 -3.80
N GLN A 441 15.58 21.38 -4.58
CA GLN A 441 14.46 22.25 -4.20
C GLN A 441 13.14 21.47 -4.11
N ALA A 442 12.89 20.52 -5.02
CA ALA A 442 11.72 19.66 -4.99
C ALA A 442 11.68 18.78 -3.73
N LEU A 443 12.84 18.23 -3.32
CA LEU A 443 12.95 17.47 -2.07
C LEU A 443 12.64 18.33 -0.84
N LEU A 444 13.23 19.52 -0.74
CA LEU A 444 12.97 20.45 0.37
C LEU A 444 11.51 20.89 0.42
N LEU A 445 10.91 21.23 -0.73
CA LEU A 445 9.49 21.57 -0.82
C LEU A 445 8.60 20.44 -0.32
N ARG A 446 8.91 19.20 -0.69
CA ARG A 446 8.16 18.02 -0.25
C ARG A 446 8.29 17.82 1.25
N GLU A 447 9.48 17.93 1.83
CA GLU A 447 9.68 17.84 3.28
C GLU A 447 8.84 18.89 4.01
N CYS A 448 8.78 20.12 3.50
CA CYS A 448 7.96 21.16 4.09
C CYS A 448 6.45 20.90 3.99
N ILE A 449 5.97 20.38 2.86
CA ILE A 449 4.55 20.01 2.69
C ILE A 449 4.18 18.89 3.66
N VAL A 450 5.03 17.85 3.77
CA VAL A 450 4.82 16.74 4.70
C VAL A 450 4.77 17.24 6.13
N GLU A 451 5.69 18.14 6.53
CA GLU A 451 5.67 18.75 7.87
C GLU A 451 4.41 19.55 8.17
N GLY A 452 3.88 20.26 7.16
CA GLY A 452 2.65 21.04 7.28
C GLY A 452 1.38 20.20 7.40
N LEU A 453 1.41 18.96 6.89
CA LEU A 453 0.29 18.02 6.86
C LEU A 453 0.51 16.81 7.79
N LEU A 454 1.39 16.92 8.80
CA LEU A 454 1.67 15.84 9.75
C LEU A 454 0.45 15.46 10.61
N ASP A 455 -0.57 16.29 10.69
CA ASP A 455 -1.86 15.99 11.31
C ASP A 455 -2.74 15.09 10.42
N ARG A 456 -2.55 15.14 9.10
CA ARG A 456 -3.31 14.41 8.07
C ARG A 456 -2.48 13.31 7.41
N VAL A 457 -1.93 12.42 8.22
CA VAL A 457 -1.22 11.22 7.77
C VAL A 457 -2.19 10.05 7.62
N ALA A 458 -2.09 9.35 6.49
CA ALA A 458 -2.78 8.10 6.24
C ALA A 458 -1.80 6.93 6.08
N VAL A 459 -2.13 5.81 6.71
CA VAL A 459 -1.32 4.59 6.73
C VAL A 459 -2.08 3.46 6.06
N ALA A 460 -1.45 2.73 5.15
CA ALA A 460 -2.04 1.59 4.48
C ALA A 460 -2.38 0.48 5.49
N CYS A 461 -3.60 -0.03 5.43
CA CYS A 461 -4.09 -1.11 6.28
C CYS A 461 -4.75 -2.20 5.42
N PRO A 462 -3.95 -3.16 4.89
CA PRO A 462 -4.46 -4.23 4.02
C PRO A 462 -5.53 -5.10 4.69
N ASP A 463 -5.51 -5.19 6.02
CA ASP A 463 -6.46 -5.97 6.82
C ASP A 463 -7.91 -5.51 6.65
N LEU A 464 -8.13 -4.21 6.42
CA LEU A 464 -9.46 -3.61 6.24
C LEU A 464 -9.97 -3.68 4.80
N GLY A 465 -9.12 -4.10 3.86
CA GLY A 465 -9.48 -4.25 2.45
C GLY A 465 -8.36 -3.83 1.50
N ASN A 466 -8.54 -4.19 0.23
CA ASN A 466 -7.59 -3.83 -0.80
C ASN A 466 -7.53 -2.30 -0.97
N ARG A 467 -6.32 -1.72 -0.86
CA ARG A 467 -6.06 -0.26 -0.98
C ARG A 467 -6.74 0.60 0.09
N ALA A 468 -7.08 0.02 1.24
CA ALA A 468 -7.62 0.76 2.37
C ALA A 468 -6.50 1.44 3.18
N TYR A 469 -6.78 2.65 3.64
CA TYR A 469 -5.92 3.43 4.53
C TYR A 469 -6.68 3.82 5.79
N ILE A 470 -5.95 4.07 6.87
CA ILE A 470 -6.46 4.62 8.12
C ILE A 470 -5.87 5.99 8.37
N CYS A 471 -6.67 6.92 8.88
CA CYS A 471 -6.24 8.27 9.25
C CYS A 471 -6.79 8.62 10.64
N ALA A 472 -6.16 9.60 11.31
CA ALA A 472 -6.53 9.95 12.68
C ALA A 472 -7.96 10.51 12.79
N ASP A 473 -8.43 11.23 11.76
CA ASP A 473 -9.73 11.90 11.75
C ASP A 473 -10.92 10.92 11.79
N LEU A 474 -10.80 9.80 11.08
CA LEU A 474 -11.87 8.81 10.90
C LEU A 474 -11.61 7.49 11.65
N GLY A 475 -10.38 7.30 12.15
CA GLY A 475 -9.97 6.11 12.87
C GLY A 475 -9.97 4.84 12.01
N ARG A 476 -10.06 3.68 12.68
CA ARG A 476 -10.08 2.35 12.04
C ARG A 476 -11.46 1.92 11.55
N GLU A 477 -12.53 2.52 12.07
CA GLU A 477 -13.92 2.12 11.74
C GLU A 477 -14.33 2.54 10.33
N HIS A 478 -13.71 3.59 9.81
CA HIS A 478 -14.04 4.20 8.54
C HIS A 478 -12.79 4.26 7.65
N PRO A 479 -12.49 3.18 6.89
CA PRO A 479 -11.33 3.15 6.01
C PRO A 479 -11.47 4.18 4.89
N VAL A 480 -10.34 4.76 4.53
CA VAL A 480 -10.24 5.81 3.51
C VAL A 480 -9.45 5.29 2.31
N PHE A 481 -9.80 5.74 1.12
CA PHE A 481 -9.19 5.30 -0.13
C PHE A 481 -8.59 6.49 -0.87
N ILE A 482 -7.54 6.27 -1.67
CA ILE A 482 -7.01 7.34 -2.53
C ILE A 482 -8.03 7.59 -3.66
N HIS A 483 -8.38 8.85 -3.90
CA HIS A 483 -9.26 9.21 -5.00
C HIS A 483 -8.62 8.89 -6.36
N THR A 484 -9.41 8.45 -7.34
CA THR A 484 -8.91 8.05 -8.68
C THR A 484 -8.26 9.19 -9.46
N SER A 485 -8.65 10.44 -9.17
CA SER A 485 -8.04 11.64 -9.76
C SER A 485 -6.67 11.99 -9.19
N SER A 486 -6.27 11.41 -8.06
CA SER A 486 -4.95 11.65 -7.47
C SER A 486 -3.87 10.92 -8.26
N ASN A 487 -2.75 11.60 -8.53
CA ASN A 487 -1.54 11.02 -9.09
C ASN A 487 -1.04 9.84 -8.25
N ALA A 488 -1.19 9.93 -6.92
CA ALA A 488 -0.76 8.87 -6.00
C ALA A 488 -1.53 7.56 -6.20
N PHE A 489 -2.74 7.60 -6.78
CA PHE A 489 -3.54 6.41 -7.09
C PHE A 489 -2.90 5.53 -8.15
N ARG A 490 -2.02 6.09 -9.00
CA ARG A 490 -1.37 5.38 -10.12
C ARG A 490 -0.15 4.57 -9.69
N HIS A 491 0.43 4.84 -8.52
CA HIS A 491 1.63 4.14 -8.03
C HIS A 491 1.42 2.66 -7.81
N ARG A 492 2.36 1.85 -8.29
CA ARG A 492 2.43 0.41 -8.04
C ARG A 492 3.88 0.08 -7.64
N PRO A 493 4.12 -0.45 -6.41
CA PRO A 493 3.17 -0.73 -5.33
C PRO A 493 2.52 0.54 -4.75
N HIS A 494 1.39 0.38 -4.06
CA HIS A 494 0.74 1.50 -3.39
C HIS A 494 1.58 1.99 -2.20
N PRO A 495 1.61 3.30 -1.93
CA PRO A 495 2.39 3.86 -0.84
C PRO A 495 1.93 3.33 0.52
N SER A 496 2.87 2.96 1.39
CA SER A 496 2.55 2.50 2.75
C SER A 496 2.07 3.65 3.65
N VAL A 497 2.61 4.85 3.43
CA VAL A 497 2.27 6.07 4.16
C VAL A 497 2.16 7.22 3.17
N LEU A 498 1.14 8.07 3.35
CA LEU A 498 0.94 9.28 2.58
C LEU A 498 0.35 10.39 3.47
N VAL A 499 0.50 11.62 3.03
CA VAL A 499 -0.25 12.76 3.60
C VAL A 499 -1.30 13.22 2.60
N PHE A 500 -2.40 13.75 3.10
CA PHE A 500 -3.51 14.22 2.26
C PHE A 500 -3.98 15.61 2.73
N ASN A 501 -4.58 16.36 1.81
CA ASN A 501 -5.18 17.64 2.16
C ASN A 501 -6.64 17.46 2.59
N GLU A 502 -7.48 16.82 1.78
CA GLU A 502 -8.92 16.76 2.03
C GLU A 502 -9.47 15.34 1.97
N ILE A 503 -10.55 15.10 2.72
CA ILE A 503 -11.35 13.87 2.65
C ILE A 503 -12.73 14.23 2.10
N ILE A 504 -13.12 13.57 1.02
CA ILE A 504 -14.48 13.63 0.47
C ILE A 504 -15.23 12.37 0.89
N SER A 505 -16.35 12.55 1.58
CA SER A 505 -17.24 11.46 1.96
C SER A 505 -18.40 11.37 0.97
N THR A 506 -18.46 10.27 0.23
CA THR A 506 -19.63 9.92 -0.60
C THR A 506 -20.28 8.65 -0.03
N HIS A 507 -20.29 7.55 -0.79
CA HIS A 507 -20.57 6.20 -0.28
C HIS A 507 -19.36 5.58 0.44
N LYS A 508 -18.16 6.07 0.13
CA LYS A 508 -16.89 5.75 0.78
C LYS A 508 -16.13 7.05 1.03
N HIS A 509 -15.12 7.00 1.90
CA HIS A 509 -14.25 8.13 2.16
C HIS A 509 -13.06 8.11 1.20
N PHE A 510 -12.83 9.22 0.50
CA PHE A 510 -11.73 9.37 -0.45
C PHE A 510 -10.81 10.52 -0.08
N MET A 511 -9.49 10.27 -0.07
CA MET A 511 -8.45 11.28 0.13
C MET A 511 -8.10 11.96 -1.19
N ARG A 512 -7.87 13.27 -1.11
CA ARG A 512 -7.44 14.12 -2.22
C ARG A 512 -6.16 14.88 -1.89
N ASP A 513 -5.49 15.29 -2.98
CA ASP A 513 -4.21 15.98 -2.97
C ASP A 513 -3.18 15.21 -2.14
N CYS A 514 -3.02 13.94 -2.50
CA CYS A 514 -2.17 13.01 -1.79
C CYS A 514 -0.70 13.22 -2.19
N VAL A 515 0.17 13.24 -1.18
CA VAL A 515 1.62 13.25 -1.35
C VAL A 515 2.18 11.98 -0.73
N THR A 516 2.89 11.18 -1.51
CA THR A 516 3.55 9.98 -0.99
C THR A 516 4.62 10.37 0.02
N VAL A 517 4.79 9.58 1.09
CA VAL A 517 5.80 9.82 2.12
C VAL A 517 6.60 8.56 2.37
N ASP A 518 7.92 8.69 2.41
CA ASP A 518 8.77 7.59 2.87
C ASP A 518 8.70 7.52 4.41
N PRO A 519 8.29 6.39 5.01
CA PRO A 519 8.26 6.22 6.47
C PRO A 519 9.61 6.55 7.14
N LEU A 520 10.73 6.34 6.44
CA LEU A 520 12.06 6.67 6.95
C LEU A 520 12.26 8.19 7.11
N GLN A 521 11.65 9.01 6.25
CA GLN A 521 11.70 10.48 6.38
C GLN A 521 10.97 10.94 7.64
N LEU A 522 9.80 10.36 7.93
CA LEU A 522 9.07 10.64 9.17
C LEU A 522 9.86 10.22 10.41
N ALA A 523 10.51 9.06 10.35
CA ALA A 523 11.35 8.57 11.45
C ALA A 523 12.56 9.50 11.71
N LYS A 524 13.26 9.94 10.65
CA LYS A 524 14.34 10.93 10.76
C LYS A 524 13.85 12.26 11.34
N ARG A 525 12.65 12.70 10.95
CA ARG A 525 12.06 13.92 11.50
C ARG A 525 11.71 13.77 12.98
N ALA A 526 11.20 12.61 13.39
CA ALA A 526 10.96 12.29 14.80
C ALA A 526 12.28 12.33 15.61
N ALA A 527 13.37 11.81 15.04
CA ALA A 527 14.71 11.85 15.64
C ALA A 527 15.27 13.27 15.81
N ALA A 528 14.99 14.17 14.85
CA ALA A 528 15.38 15.58 14.94
C ALA A 528 14.56 16.36 16.00
N GLY A 529 13.42 15.82 16.44
CA GLY A 529 12.53 16.44 17.42
C GLY A 529 11.73 17.62 16.88
N GLY A 530 11.03 18.32 17.78
CA GLY A 530 10.26 19.54 17.47
C GLY A 530 8.84 19.32 16.95
N CYS A 531 8.35 18.08 16.90
CA CYS A 531 6.97 17.77 16.56
C CYS A 531 6.32 16.87 17.62
N PRO A 532 5.21 17.30 18.27
CA PRO A 532 4.54 16.49 19.30
C PRO A 532 3.78 15.27 18.73
N LEU A 533 3.46 15.28 17.43
CA LEU A 533 2.75 14.18 16.75
C LEU A 533 3.68 13.00 16.45
N LEU A 534 4.99 13.24 16.37
CA LEU A 534 6.01 12.24 16.15
C LEU A 534 6.76 12.02 17.46
N GLN A 535 6.45 10.92 18.13
CA GLN A 535 7.07 10.59 19.41
C GLN A 535 8.30 9.74 19.20
N LEU A 536 9.39 10.12 19.83
CA LEU A 536 10.55 9.26 19.93
C LEU A 536 10.20 8.09 20.86
N GLY A 537 10.28 6.86 20.34
CA GLY A 537 10.06 5.66 21.15
C GLY A 537 11.22 5.39 22.11
N GLU A 538 11.17 4.23 22.76
CA GLU A 538 12.25 3.79 23.64
C GLU A 538 13.55 3.51 22.86
N PHE A 539 14.68 3.76 23.52
CA PHE A 539 15.98 3.44 22.95
C PHE A 539 16.21 1.93 22.98
N LEU A 540 16.58 1.38 21.83
CA LEU A 540 16.81 -0.05 21.66
C LEU A 540 18.10 -0.48 22.36
N PRO A 541 18.12 -1.69 22.97
CA PRO A 541 19.33 -2.27 23.52
C PRO A 541 20.26 -2.85 22.43
N VAL A 542 19.70 -3.20 21.26
CA VAL A 542 20.41 -3.77 20.11
C VAL A 542 19.88 -3.13 18.82
N PRO A 543 20.71 -2.45 18.01
CA PRO A 543 22.11 -2.11 18.26
C PRO A 543 22.26 -1.20 19.49
N GLY A 544 23.29 -1.46 20.29
CA GLY A 544 23.46 -0.78 21.58
C GLY A 544 23.86 0.70 21.45
N PRO A 545 23.53 1.53 22.45
CA PRO A 545 23.88 2.94 22.46
C PRO A 545 25.39 3.14 22.59
N ARG A 546 25.91 4.16 21.92
CA ARG A 546 27.35 4.44 21.84
C ARG A 546 27.64 5.93 21.94
N TYR A 547 28.80 6.25 22.49
CA TYR A 547 29.36 7.60 22.46
C TYR A 547 30.39 7.68 21.33
N LEU A 548 30.20 8.64 20.42
CA LEU A 548 31.18 8.93 19.37
C LEU A 548 32.13 10.01 19.87
N SER A 549 33.39 9.62 20.08
CA SER A 549 34.45 10.51 20.56
C SER A 549 34.80 11.62 19.57
N GLU A 550 34.69 11.36 18.26
CA GLU A 550 34.97 12.32 17.18
C GLU A 550 33.93 13.45 17.13
N GLN A 551 32.66 13.12 17.31
CA GLN A 551 31.54 14.08 17.22
C GLN A 551 31.11 14.64 18.58
N ASP A 552 31.64 14.10 19.67
CA ASP A 552 31.25 14.40 21.07
C ASP A 552 29.73 14.22 21.31
N LYS A 553 29.16 13.14 20.74
CA LYS A 553 27.72 12.86 20.76
C LYS A 553 27.40 11.46 21.27
N VAL A 554 26.24 11.33 21.90
CA VAL A 554 25.69 10.06 22.35
C VAL A 554 24.62 9.65 21.35
N LEU A 555 24.85 8.54 20.64
CA LEU A 555 23.93 7.99 19.66
C LEU A 555 23.25 6.73 20.20
N ALA A 556 21.98 6.57 19.87
CA ALA A 556 21.20 5.38 20.15
C ALA A 556 20.24 5.12 19.00
N PHE A 557 19.72 3.90 18.91
CA PHE A 557 18.65 3.58 17.97
C PHE A 557 17.32 3.65 18.69
N ALA A 558 16.30 4.21 18.04
CA ALA A 558 14.93 4.20 18.54
C ALA A 558 13.97 3.92 17.39
N SER A 559 12.82 3.33 17.71
CA SER A 559 11.70 3.14 16.78
C SER A 559 10.65 4.21 17.08
N PRO A 560 10.57 5.29 16.30
CA PRO A 560 9.62 6.36 16.55
C PRO A 560 8.18 5.91 16.30
N LEU A 561 7.23 6.67 16.84
CA LEU A 561 5.81 6.40 16.70
C LEU A 561 5.11 7.64 16.14
N TYR A 562 4.22 7.45 15.18
CA TYR A 562 3.21 8.45 14.86
C TYR A 562 2.05 8.31 15.84
N ALA A 563 1.98 9.25 16.80
CA ALA A 563 1.11 9.17 17.97
C ALA A 563 -0.39 9.07 17.65
N PRO A 564 -0.95 9.83 16.68
CA PRO A 564 -2.40 9.79 16.41
C PRO A 564 -2.95 8.42 15.99
N LEU A 565 -2.14 7.59 15.34
CA LEU A 565 -2.54 6.25 14.89
C LEU A 565 -1.82 5.12 15.66
N SER A 566 -0.97 5.47 16.63
CA SER A 566 -0.02 4.54 17.26
C SER A 566 0.74 3.70 16.21
N TYR A 567 1.12 4.32 15.10
CA TYR A 567 1.80 3.65 14.00
C TYR A 567 3.31 3.68 14.23
N SER A 568 3.92 2.48 14.29
CA SER A 568 5.36 2.33 14.48
C SER A 568 6.11 2.66 13.19
N LEU A 569 7.06 3.57 13.29
CA LEU A 569 7.93 3.98 12.19
C LEU A 569 9.23 3.17 12.19
N PRO A 570 9.96 3.13 11.05
CA PRO A 570 11.24 2.44 10.96
C PRO A 570 12.25 2.92 12.01
N THR A 571 13.06 1.99 12.50
CA THR A 571 14.14 2.28 13.44
C THR A 571 15.18 3.20 12.81
N VAL A 572 15.55 4.26 13.53
CA VAL A 572 16.56 5.23 13.10
C VAL A 572 17.59 5.48 14.19
N GLU A 573 18.77 5.94 13.78
CA GLU A 573 19.81 6.43 14.68
C GLU A 573 19.48 7.86 15.12
N VAL A 574 19.66 8.13 16.41
CA VAL A 574 19.19 9.34 17.08
C VAL A 574 20.31 9.89 17.96
N ASP A 575 20.57 11.20 17.89
CA ASP A 575 21.35 11.92 18.90
C ASP A 575 20.48 12.07 20.15
N VAL A 576 20.85 11.36 21.22
CA VAL A 576 20.03 11.25 22.42
C VAL A 576 19.85 12.64 23.03
N PRO A 577 18.62 13.18 23.15
CA PRO A 577 18.40 14.54 23.63
C PRO A 577 18.99 14.79 25.02
N SER A 578 19.41 16.02 25.30
CA SER A 578 19.95 16.44 26.60
C SER A 578 18.93 16.33 27.74
N GLU A 579 17.64 16.26 27.42
CA GLU A 579 16.55 16.03 28.38
C GLU A 579 16.41 14.56 28.79
N SER A 580 17.00 13.62 28.05
CA SER A 580 16.94 12.23 28.43
C SER A 580 18.03 11.89 29.44
N ASN A 581 17.65 11.41 30.62
CA ASN A 581 18.61 10.88 31.60
C ASN A 581 19.47 9.73 31.00
N PHE A 582 18.93 9.01 30.02
CA PHE A 582 19.63 7.96 29.29
C PHE A 582 20.95 8.44 28.65
N ARG A 583 20.99 9.68 28.14
CA ARG A 583 22.20 10.29 27.56
C ARG A 583 23.38 10.21 28.53
N TYR A 584 23.13 10.54 29.79
CA TYR A 584 24.14 10.63 30.83
C TYR A 584 24.59 9.26 31.33
N LYS A 585 23.69 8.27 31.30
CA LYS A 585 24.06 6.86 31.59
C LYS A 585 25.04 6.33 30.53
N VAL A 586 24.74 6.56 29.26
CA VAL A 586 25.61 6.13 28.15
C VAL A 586 26.92 6.91 28.15
N PHE A 587 26.89 8.21 28.41
CA PHE A 587 28.09 9.02 28.54
C PHE A 587 28.98 8.58 29.73
N ALA A 588 28.38 8.29 30.88
CA ALA A 588 29.10 7.75 32.04
C ALA A 588 29.73 6.40 31.73
N LYS A 589 29.03 5.53 30.99
CA LYS A 589 29.55 4.23 30.53
C LYS A 589 30.80 4.45 29.68
N ALA A 590 30.71 5.30 28.66
CA ALA A 590 31.83 5.64 27.80
C ALA A 590 33.01 6.29 28.56
N LEU A 591 32.73 7.05 29.62
CA LEU A 591 33.77 7.62 30.48
C LEU A 591 34.52 6.54 31.27
N LEU A 592 33.80 5.57 31.85
CA LEU A 592 34.40 4.43 32.56
C LEU A 592 35.18 3.49 31.61
N GLU A 593 34.74 3.38 30.37
CA GLU A 593 35.43 2.62 29.31
C GLU A 593 36.67 3.37 28.75
N GLY A 594 36.91 4.62 29.19
CA GLY A 594 38.04 5.43 28.73
C GLY A 594 37.87 6.04 27.33
N ALA A 595 36.69 5.91 26.73
CA ALA A 595 36.40 6.44 25.39
C ALA A 595 36.27 7.97 25.37
N VAL A 596 35.91 8.60 26.50
CA VAL A 596 35.73 10.05 26.63
C VAL A 596 37.06 10.77 26.92
N VAL A 597 37.87 10.24 27.83
CA VAL A 597 39.12 10.86 28.29
C VAL A 597 40.20 9.80 28.46
N ARG A 598 41.40 10.09 27.95
CA ARG A 598 42.59 9.26 28.12
C ARG A 598 43.26 9.59 29.46
N GLY A 599 43.80 8.59 30.17
CA GLY A 599 44.48 8.77 31.46
C GLY A 599 43.72 8.21 32.67
N LEU A 600 42.51 7.69 32.48
CA LEU A 600 41.82 6.89 33.49
C LEU A 600 42.33 5.44 33.49
N PRO A 601 42.34 4.76 34.66
CA PRO A 601 42.60 3.32 34.75
C PRO A 601 41.80 2.47 33.74
N SER A 602 42.42 1.42 33.21
CA SER A 602 41.77 0.46 32.28
C SER A 602 40.50 -0.13 32.89
N GLN A 603 39.53 -0.46 32.03
CA GLN A 603 38.25 -1.07 32.39
C GLN A 603 38.42 -2.36 33.23
N ASP A 604 39.50 -3.11 33.04
CA ASP A 604 39.79 -4.36 33.77
C ASP A 604 40.03 -4.13 35.28
N LYS A 605 40.37 -2.90 35.67
CA LYS A 605 40.63 -2.54 37.07
C LYS A 605 39.37 -2.08 37.80
N LEU A 606 38.22 -2.01 37.12
CA LEU A 606 36.95 -1.60 37.71
C LEU A 606 36.33 -2.74 38.54
N LEU A 607 35.74 -2.38 39.68
CA LEU A 607 35.03 -3.31 40.57
C LEU A 607 33.74 -3.88 39.96
N ALA A 608 33.21 -3.26 38.90
CA ALA A 608 31.99 -3.67 38.22
C ALA A 608 32.05 -3.29 36.74
N ARG A 609 31.32 -4.04 35.90
CA ARG A 609 31.25 -3.77 34.46
C ARG A 609 30.52 -2.44 34.19
N PRO A 610 31.05 -1.56 33.32
CA PRO A 610 30.40 -0.29 32.96
C PRO A 610 28.96 -0.41 32.43
N SER A 611 28.60 -1.55 31.82
CA SER A 611 27.23 -1.83 31.37
C SER A 611 26.18 -1.76 32.48
N LEU A 612 26.59 -1.93 33.75
CA LEU A 612 25.73 -1.77 34.92
C LEU A 612 25.03 -0.39 34.97
N LEU A 613 25.66 0.65 34.42
CA LEU A 613 25.09 2.02 34.35
C LEU A 613 23.78 2.08 33.56
N LEU A 614 23.58 1.18 32.59
CA LEU A 614 22.38 1.16 31.76
C LEU A 614 21.22 0.42 32.45
N HIS A 615 21.52 -0.61 33.26
CA HIS A 615 20.52 -1.57 33.74
C HIS A 615 20.19 -1.46 35.25
N ALA A 616 21.05 -0.85 36.08
CA ALA A 616 20.87 -0.82 37.54
C ALA A 616 20.86 0.61 38.12
N PRO A 617 19.81 1.41 37.87
CA PRO A 617 19.76 2.82 38.31
C PRO A 617 19.75 3.01 39.83
N THR A 618 19.30 2.00 40.59
CA THR A 618 19.23 2.03 42.06
C THR A 618 20.57 1.78 42.74
N ASN A 619 21.59 1.31 42.01
CA ASN A 619 22.90 1.04 42.59
C ASN A 619 23.58 2.35 43.02
N PRO A 620 24.09 2.46 44.27
CA PRO A 620 24.71 3.69 44.76
C PRO A 620 25.94 4.12 43.94
N ARG A 621 26.65 3.19 43.29
CA ARG A 621 27.78 3.50 42.37
C ARG A 621 27.29 4.17 41.09
N VAL A 622 26.14 3.70 40.56
CA VAL A 622 25.50 4.25 39.35
C VAL A 622 24.94 5.63 39.65
N SER A 623 24.17 5.78 40.74
CA SER A 623 23.60 7.07 41.13
C SER A 623 24.68 8.12 41.41
N ALA A 624 25.79 7.74 42.06
CA ALA A 624 26.90 8.66 42.33
C ALA A 624 27.59 9.18 41.06
N MET A 625 27.58 8.43 39.96
CA MET A 625 28.13 8.86 38.66
C MET A 625 27.10 9.63 37.82
N VAL A 626 25.88 9.12 37.71
CA VAL A 626 24.87 9.64 36.78
C VAL A 626 24.17 10.88 37.33
N SER A 627 23.91 10.96 38.65
CA SER A 627 23.16 12.08 39.23
C SER A 627 23.87 13.42 39.06
N PRO A 628 25.19 13.56 39.32
CA PRO A 628 25.90 14.83 39.06
C PRO A 628 25.94 15.18 37.57
N LEU A 629 26.12 14.20 36.68
CA LEU A 629 26.10 14.43 35.23
C LEU A 629 24.74 14.95 34.77
N TRP A 630 23.65 14.37 35.26
CA TRP A 630 22.29 14.81 34.98
C TRP A 630 22.03 16.21 35.51
N GLN A 631 22.31 16.46 36.80
CA GLN A 631 22.05 17.76 37.46
C GLN A 631 22.73 18.93 36.76
N PHE A 632 24.00 18.77 36.38
CA PHE A 632 24.78 19.82 35.71
C PHE A 632 24.69 19.75 34.17
N ARG A 633 23.86 18.86 33.62
CA ARG A 633 23.67 18.65 32.17
C ARG A 633 25.00 18.45 31.42
N VAL A 634 25.91 17.67 32.01
CA VAL A 634 27.20 17.31 31.43
C VAL A 634 27.07 15.99 30.68
N GLY A 635 26.84 16.04 29.37
CA GLY A 635 26.63 14.87 28.50
C GLY A 635 27.59 14.83 27.31
N SER A 636 28.73 15.50 27.41
CA SER A 636 29.76 15.61 26.37
C SER A 636 31.14 15.84 27.01
N ARG A 637 32.21 15.41 26.33
CA ARG A 637 33.61 15.64 26.72
C ARG A 637 33.90 17.13 26.87
N ARG A 638 33.44 17.96 25.93
CA ARG A 638 33.62 19.42 25.99
C ARG A 638 32.96 20.02 27.23
N GLN A 639 31.73 19.58 27.55
CA GLN A 639 31.02 20.01 28.74
C GLN A 639 31.74 19.54 30.02
N LEU A 640 32.24 18.30 30.03
CA LEU A 640 32.96 17.73 31.17
C LEU A 640 34.25 18.49 31.47
N ILE A 641 35.07 18.77 30.45
CA ILE A 641 36.31 19.56 30.59
C ILE A 641 35.99 20.97 31.09
N THR A 642 34.94 21.60 30.56
CA THR A 642 34.51 22.93 31.01
C THR A 642 34.12 22.90 32.49
N LYS A 643 33.38 21.87 32.92
CA LYS A 643 33.02 21.69 34.32
C LYS A 643 34.24 21.45 35.21
N TRP A 644 35.22 20.65 34.77
CA TRP A 644 36.47 20.44 35.51
C TRP A 644 37.34 21.69 35.67
N ARG A 645 37.25 22.65 34.75
CA ARG A 645 37.90 23.96 34.92
C ARG A 645 37.29 24.76 36.06
N SER A 646 35.97 24.68 36.26
CA SER A 646 35.27 25.35 37.37
C SER A 646 35.33 24.58 38.70
N ASP A 647 35.21 23.25 38.66
CA ASP A 647 35.21 22.36 39.81
C ASP A 647 36.12 21.17 39.52
N ARG A 648 37.35 21.25 40.04
CA ARG A 648 38.38 20.24 39.79
C ARG A 648 38.04 18.88 40.40
N ARG A 649 37.13 18.79 41.38
CA ARG A 649 36.74 17.54 42.06
C ARG A 649 35.45 16.94 41.52
N PHE A 650 34.80 17.59 40.54
CA PHE A 650 33.57 17.09 39.92
C PHE A 650 33.74 15.65 39.43
N LEU A 651 32.83 14.75 39.83
CA LEU A 651 32.81 13.29 39.59
C LEU A 651 33.90 12.42 40.23
N LEU A 652 34.88 12.99 40.95
CA LEU A 652 35.95 12.21 41.57
C LEU A 652 35.41 11.16 42.54
N GLU A 653 34.60 11.57 43.52
CA GLU A 653 33.99 10.68 44.52
C GLU A 653 33.04 9.64 43.88
N GLY A 654 32.41 9.99 42.75
CA GLY A 654 31.60 9.06 41.97
C GLY A 654 32.47 7.97 41.32
N TYR A 655 33.60 8.37 40.73
CA TYR A 655 34.53 7.49 40.02
C TYR A 655 35.30 6.56 40.98
N LEU A 656 35.73 7.05 42.14
CA LEU A 656 36.43 6.24 43.15
C LEU A 656 35.60 5.03 43.62
N LYS A 657 34.27 5.14 43.67
CA LYS A 657 33.37 4.02 44.02
C LYS A 657 33.41 2.85 43.02
N TRP A 658 33.96 3.06 41.83
CA TRP A 658 34.15 2.03 40.80
C TRP A 658 35.53 1.37 40.86
N LEU A 659 36.43 1.84 41.73
CA LEU A 659 37.80 1.34 41.85
C LEU A 659 38.08 0.74 43.24
N PRO A 660 39.00 -0.23 43.34
CA PRO A 660 39.50 -0.72 44.63
C PRO A 660 40.14 0.41 45.45
N SER A 661 40.01 0.35 46.78
CA SER A 661 40.53 1.37 47.69
C SER A 661 42.04 1.59 47.56
N SER A 662 42.80 0.57 47.14
CA SER A 662 44.25 0.67 46.91
C SER A 662 44.64 1.67 45.82
N MET A 663 43.73 2.00 44.89
CA MET A 663 44.00 2.90 43.77
C MET A 663 43.47 4.33 44.02
N HIS A 664 42.83 4.59 45.16
CA HIS A 664 42.12 5.85 45.38
C HIS A 664 43.07 7.04 45.47
N ASP A 665 44.21 6.88 46.14
CA ASP A 665 45.17 7.98 46.35
C ASP A 665 45.86 8.37 45.04
N ASP A 666 46.26 7.39 44.22
CA ASP A 666 46.84 7.62 42.90
C ASP A 666 45.88 8.38 41.98
N VAL A 667 44.60 7.99 41.96
CA VAL A 667 43.58 8.65 41.15
C VAL A 667 43.29 10.05 41.65
N ARG A 668 43.25 10.27 42.98
CA ARG A 668 43.07 11.61 43.56
C ARG A 668 44.19 12.57 43.18
N LEU A 669 45.44 12.09 43.12
CA LEU A 669 46.60 12.88 42.70
C LEU A 669 46.57 13.22 41.21
N ALA A 670 46.13 12.26 40.37
CA ALA A 670 46.05 12.43 38.92
C ALA A 670 44.76 13.15 38.44
N TRP A 671 43.85 13.52 39.35
CA TRP A 671 42.56 14.13 39.01
C TRP A 671 42.62 15.67 38.93
N PRO A 672 41.95 16.31 37.96
CA PRO A 672 41.25 15.73 36.81
C PRO A 672 42.24 15.29 35.72
N PRO A 673 41.95 14.21 34.96
CA PRO A 673 42.79 13.71 33.86
C PRO A 673 42.67 14.62 32.63
N LEU A 674 43.08 15.87 32.78
CA LEU A 674 43.27 16.81 31.69
C LEU A 674 44.63 16.48 31.08
N GLY A 675 44.67 15.52 30.15
CA GLY A 675 45.87 15.28 29.35
C GLY A 675 46.38 16.60 28.78
N LYS A 676 47.69 16.83 28.80
CA LYS A 676 48.29 17.87 27.95
C LYS A 676 47.83 17.55 26.52
N SER A 677 47.23 18.55 25.87
CA SER A 677 46.60 18.49 24.55
C SER A 677 47.36 17.63 23.55
#